data_AF-A0A3M7NVM1-F1
#
_entry.id   AF-A0A3M7NVM1-F1
#
_cell.length_a   1.000
_cell.length_b   1.000
_cell.length_c   1.000
_cell.angle_alpha   90.00
_cell.angle_beta   90.00
_cell.angle_gamma   90.00
#
_symmetry.space_group_name_H-M   'P 1'
#
loop_
_entity.id
_entity.type
_entity.pdbx_description
1 polymer ?
#
loop_
_entity_poly.entity_id
_entity_poly.type
_entity_poly.pdbx_seq_one_letter_code
_entity_poly.pdbx_strand_id
1 'polypeptide(L)'
;MQQRQVFTAPATSPELFHPRPQHISQVPHLRSPPPPAQSQQQQHGQQQPAAPQVNSYGNPYPQQPHPGQVSGMPNAFGNNFGGFINDPTAQMGFQVGKTAMMAGQHYVEQNVNRYISVPALKHYFNVSNSYVVRKLLLVLFPWRHKPWTRSQSRMTTSSTDASGQISQEQYSFNYLPPRDDLNSPDMYIPIMAFITYILLSTVLAGMRGSFRPELLGSTASTALGVVIFEIVVLKTAMYLLSISNESQLLDLVAYSGYKFVGVIVTLFLAELVTGGRGTNNWAGWVFFLYTWYANAFFLASLLRSLKYVLLPDSSNDPTLRSGASYTVARAQKHRRTYFLAIYAFLIQLSFMWILSREEPASKTMANKLSDGHGESNPLLSTDSPRLPWYRRPSIFLLLPSFLPFCLAFGGVLVPKQYLILELICRNYLSDRARRDPGFHFTPVVRGGENPQCRIPEVQSLVANFGLYQQLLTGMFTAVSAPHLGALSDRIGRKKVLVVPSLGGVAMEVITILVGKFPDTVSVWWILLGSLLDGLSGSFTTGMALAFAYATDCTAPERRRTAFGAFHATLFTGIAFGPLIASALMRALDSVMIVFYLVLAGHLVFLTFVALVLPESLAKDRQLLAREKYRDAVAAAADKSWLQTLKAYNMFEPLWVLLPRGPGSSARLRRNLFVLAAIDTMMFGVAMGTMQIIIIYAQFRYGWDKVASSMFLGAVNICRVTALVAGLPLLDFIFRRRVSSSSAIASGHKGSDGLDLGIIRASTVFDLVGYIGYALSPTGTCMALSGLIASLGGIGSPTLQSSLTKHLPASLTGQVLGASALLHALARVIAPLIFNLIYSKTVKIYAGIVFLCLGSIFVIVFGLSWLLKPGVYLHEESHTGGVADTQDSVPLLNEED
;
A
#
# COMPACT_ATOMS: atom_id res chain seq x y z
N MET A 1 -48.18 54.68 -24.31
CA MET A 1 -46.82 54.17 -24.61
C MET A 1 -46.44 54.65 -26.00
N GLN A 2 -45.22 55.16 -26.22
CA GLN A 2 -44.75 55.64 -27.53
C GLN A 2 -43.37 55.05 -27.83
N GLN A 3 -43.13 54.72 -29.11
CA GLN A 3 -41.82 54.32 -29.63
C GLN A 3 -41.05 55.53 -30.14
N ARG A 4 -39.71 55.49 -30.06
CA ARG A 4 -38.82 56.26 -30.96
C ARG A 4 -37.47 55.56 -31.10
N GLN A 5 -36.88 55.66 -32.30
CA GLN A 5 -35.57 55.13 -32.66
C GLN A 5 -34.50 56.23 -32.58
N VAL A 6 -33.21 55.86 -32.50
CA VAL A 6 -32.09 56.73 -32.91
C VAL A 6 -30.98 55.92 -33.63
N PHE A 7 -30.66 56.43 -34.82
CA PHE A 7 -29.56 56.27 -35.80
C PHE A 7 -28.22 55.54 -35.52
N THR A 8 -27.54 55.26 -36.65
CA THR A 8 -26.13 54.85 -36.89
C THR A 8 -25.54 55.77 -38.01
N ALA A 9 -24.26 55.82 -38.40
CA ALA A 9 -22.99 55.16 -38.03
C ALA A 9 -21.84 56.24 -38.02
N PRO A 10 -20.52 55.90 -38.08
CA PRO A 10 -19.86 55.57 -39.36
C PRO A 10 -18.70 54.53 -39.22
N ALA A 11 -17.80 54.44 -40.21
CA ALA A 11 -16.82 53.35 -40.37
C ALA A 11 -15.35 53.82 -40.56
N THR A 12 -14.43 52.88 -40.28
CA THR A 12 -13.03 52.74 -40.77
C THR A 12 -12.05 53.93 -40.73
N SER A 13 -10.91 53.70 -40.07
CA SER A 13 -9.59 54.22 -40.47
C SER A 13 -8.52 53.13 -40.34
N PRO A 14 -7.55 53.01 -41.28
CA PRO A 14 -6.39 52.14 -41.16
C PRO A 14 -5.08 52.93 -40.93
N GLU A 15 -4.21 52.45 -40.03
CA GLU A 15 -2.84 52.94 -39.87
C GLU A 15 -1.89 51.74 -40.03
N LEU A 16 -1.09 51.67 -41.10
CA LEU A 16 0.17 52.39 -41.41
C LEU A 16 1.41 51.61 -40.96
N PHE A 17 1.95 50.82 -41.89
CA PHE A 17 3.26 50.18 -41.78
C PHE A 17 4.38 51.15 -42.20
N HIS A 18 5.34 51.42 -41.32
CA HIS A 18 6.65 51.99 -41.68
C HIS A 18 7.80 51.17 -41.06
N PRO A 19 8.87 50.82 -41.80
CA PRO A 19 9.89 49.86 -41.37
C PRO A 19 11.23 50.50 -40.93
N ARG A 20 12.03 49.76 -40.14
CA ARG A 20 13.51 49.82 -40.01
C ARG A 20 14.00 48.86 -38.89
N PRO A 21 15.25 48.38 -38.91
CA PRO A 21 16.03 47.89 -40.05
C PRO A 21 16.59 46.46 -39.78
N GLN A 22 17.37 45.92 -40.72
CA GLN A 22 17.92 44.56 -40.66
C GLN A 22 19.26 44.45 -39.91
N HIS A 23 19.63 43.21 -39.58
CA HIS A 23 20.92 42.70 -39.10
C HIS A 23 22.17 43.61 -39.22
N ILE A 24 22.97 43.61 -38.15
CA ILE A 24 24.44 43.59 -38.23
C ILE A 24 24.93 42.33 -37.50
N SER A 25 25.99 41.71 -38.00
CA SER A 25 26.58 40.47 -37.49
C SER A 25 27.86 40.74 -36.69
N GLN A 26 28.15 39.94 -35.67
CA GLN A 26 29.51 39.78 -35.15
C GLN A 26 29.90 38.30 -34.98
N VAL A 27 31.07 38.03 -35.55
CA VAL A 27 31.78 36.77 -35.79
C VAL A 27 31.95 35.88 -34.54
N PRO A 28 31.90 34.54 -34.65
CA PRO A 28 32.21 33.64 -33.54
C PRO A 28 33.71 33.54 -33.27
N HIS A 29 34.13 33.68 -32.01
CA HIS A 29 35.51 33.43 -31.58
C HIS A 29 35.67 32.06 -30.91
N LEU A 30 36.33 31.14 -31.62
CA LEU A 30 36.80 29.84 -31.11
C LEU A 30 38.28 29.91 -30.70
N ARG A 31 38.57 29.77 -29.40
CA ARG A 31 39.84 29.35 -28.75
C ARG A 31 39.79 29.80 -27.27
N SER A 32 40.46 29.19 -26.29
CA SER A 32 41.03 27.85 -26.05
C SER A 32 41.61 27.85 -24.62
N PRO A 33 41.70 26.73 -23.88
CA PRO A 33 42.12 26.76 -22.47
C PRO A 33 43.62 27.08 -22.30
N PRO A 34 43.99 27.98 -21.35
CA PRO A 34 45.38 28.16 -20.92
C PRO A 34 45.88 27.00 -20.02
N PRO A 35 47.10 26.47 -20.22
CA PRO A 35 47.75 25.45 -19.38
C PRO A 35 48.54 26.06 -18.20
N PRO A 36 49.14 25.26 -17.27
CA PRO A 36 49.68 25.76 -16.01
C PRO A 36 51.16 26.21 -16.08
N ALA A 37 51.60 26.96 -15.07
CA ALA A 37 53.01 27.25 -14.82
C ALA A 37 53.33 27.33 -13.31
N GLN A 38 54.20 26.42 -12.86
CA GLN A 38 55.22 26.71 -11.83
C GLN A 38 56.46 27.26 -12.60
N SER A 39 57.60 27.72 -12.06
CA SER A 39 58.20 27.70 -10.72
C SER A 39 59.41 28.65 -10.69
N GLN A 40 59.80 29.17 -9.51
CA GLN A 40 61.21 29.37 -9.12
C GLN A 40 61.31 28.89 -7.65
N GLN A 41 61.89 27.72 -7.38
CA GLN A 41 63.33 27.41 -7.21
C GLN A 41 63.88 27.91 -5.85
N GLN A 42 64.15 27.00 -4.89
CA GLN A 42 65.43 26.28 -4.64
C GLN A 42 66.48 27.19 -3.97
N GLN A 43 67.20 26.86 -2.89
CA GLN A 43 67.33 25.70 -1.97
C GLN A 43 67.68 26.27 -0.54
N HIS A 44 67.89 25.57 0.59
CA HIS A 44 68.05 24.15 0.94
C HIS A 44 67.69 23.91 2.44
N GLY A 45 68.00 22.73 3.01
CA GLY A 45 68.19 22.55 4.47
C GLY A 45 67.12 21.73 5.22
N GLN A 46 67.55 20.98 6.25
CA GLN A 46 66.72 20.06 7.05
C GLN A 46 66.15 20.66 8.36
N GLN A 47 65.29 19.89 9.04
CA GLN A 47 64.95 19.89 10.47
C GLN A 47 63.81 20.81 10.99
N GLN A 48 63.41 20.52 12.24
CA GLN A 48 62.02 20.50 12.77
C GLN A 48 62.09 20.30 14.31
N PRO A 49 61.06 20.58 15.15
CA PRO A 49 59.94 21.54 15.10
C PRO A 49 59.94 22.54 16.30
N ALA A 50 59.01 23.51 16.33
CA ALA A 50 58.62 24.25 17.54
C ALA A 50 57.14 24.68 17.53
N ALA A 51 56.58 25.01 18.71
CA ALA A 51 55.15 25.27 18.94
C ALA A 51 54.78 26.79 18.87
N PRO A 52 53.50 27.15 18.69
CA PRO A 52 53.07 28.55 18.57
C PRO A 52 52.97 29.28 19.92
N GLN A 53 53.16 30.61 19.90
CA GLN A 53 52.95 31.51 21.05
C GLN A 53 51.83 32.55 20.81
N VAL A 54 51.52 33.31 21.85
CA VAL A 54 50.32 34.14 22.02
C VAL A 54 50.69 35.62 22.21
N ASN A 55 49.91 36.54 21.64
CA ASN A 55 49.54 37.90 22.12
C ASN A 55 49.20 38.85 20.93
N SER A 56 48.67 40.07 21.09
CA SER A 56 47.70 40.71 22.02
C SER A 56 47.92 42.24 21.98
N TYR A 57 46.86 43.01 21.71
CA TYR A 57 46.72 44.48 21.84
C TYR A 57 45.21 44.74 22.05
N GLY A 58 44.67 45.66 22.87
CA GLY A 58 45.22 46.80 23.61
C GLY A 58 44.74 48.12 22.98
N ASN A 59 44.09 49.10 23.63
CA ASN A 59 43.67 49.36 25.04
C ASN A 59 42.45 50.36 24.97
N PRO A 60 42.09 51.29 25.90
CA PRO A 60 42.22 51.41 27.37
C PRO A 60 40.92 51.81 28.16
N TYR A 61 40.88 51.52 29.49
CA TYR A 61 40.36 52.31 30.66
C TYR A 61 39.10 53.23 30.60
N PRO A 62 38.40 53.53 31.73
CA PRO A 62 38.10 52.69 32.92
C PRO A 62 36.69 52.93 33.57
N GLN A 63 36.28 52.08 34.52
CA GLN A 63 35.44 52.47 35.67
C GLN A 63 35.90 51.78 36.97
N GLN A 64 35.69 52.41 38.13
CA GLN A 64 36.20 51.98 39.44
C GLN A 64 35.19 51.18 40.30
N PRO A 65 35.64 50.43 41.34
CA PRO A 65 34.81 49.55 42.17
C PRO A 65 34.50 50.12 43.59
N HIS A 66 33.95 49.24 44.47
CA HIS A 66 33.87 49.32 45.96
C HIS A 66 32.69 50.10 46.58
N PRO A 67 32.39 49.96 47.91
CA PRO A 67 33.04 49.11 48.96
C PRO A 67 32.13 48.23 49.86
N GLY A 68 32.76 47.26 50.56
CA GLY A 68 32.31 46.67 51.86
C GLY A 68 31.18 45.63 51.82
N GLN A 69 30.87 44.87 52.90
CA GLN A 69 31.51 44.55 54.20
C GLN A 69 30.67 43.40 54.86
N VAL A 70 30.98 42.63 55.93
CA VAL A 70 32.02 42.57 56.99
C VAL A 70 32.40 41.06 57.22
N SER A 71 33.49 40.76 57.93
CA SER A 71 33.92 39.41 58.37
C SER A 71 33.22 38.87 59.64
N GLY A 72 32.98 37.56 59.77
CA GLY A 72 32.49 36.97 61.04
C GLY A 72 32.50 35.44 61.19
N MET A 73 33.45 34.94 62.01
CA MET A 73 33.50 33.63 62.71
C MET A 73 33.51 32.32 61.86
N PRO A 74 34.05 31.20 62.41
CA PRO A 74 34.34 29.98 61.67
C PRO A 74 33.24 28.91 61.76
N ASN A 75 33.17 28.02 60.77
CA ASN A 75 32.41 26.78 60.89
C ASN A 75 33.23 25.60 60.35
N ALA A 76 33.55 24.63 61.21
CA ALA A 76 34.65 23.68 61.00
C ALA A 76 34.24 22.39 60.27
N PHE A 77 33.54 22.50 59.13
CA PHE A 77 33.21 21.36 58.25
C PHE A 77 33.23 21.77 56.77
N GLY A 78 33.92 21.00 55.92
CA GLY A 78 33.77 21.07 54.46
C GLY A 78 34.99 21.38 53.59
N ASN A 79 36.22 21.37 54.10
CA ASN A 79 37.42 21.83 53.36
C ASN A 79 37.94 20.90 52.24
N ASN A 80 37.08 20.12 51.56
CA ASN A 80 37.50 19.01 50.70
C ASN A 80 36.91 18.99 49.28
N PHE A 81 36.19 20.03 48.85
CA PHE A 81 35.60 20.11 47.50
C PHE A 81 36.31 21.10 46.55
N GLY A 82 37.06 22.07 47.09
CA GLY A 82 37.73 23.12 46.29
C GLY A 82 38.90 22.62 45.43
N GLY A 83 39.54 21.51 45.79
CA GLY A 83 40.68 20.97 45.04
C GLY A 83 40.32 20.38 43.68
N PHE A 84 39.09 19.88 43.51
CA PHE A 84 38.69 19.07 42.34
C PHE A 84 38.59 19.89 41.03
N ILE A 85 38.50 21.21 41.11
CA ILE A 85 38.42 22.11 39.94
C ILE A 85 39.81 22.62 39.49
N ASN A 86 40.81 22.51 40.36
CA ASN A 86 42.19 22.96 40.10
C ASN A 86 43.15 21.81 39.75
N ASP A 87 42.68 20.56 39.74
CA ASP A 87 43.43 19.42 39.20
C ASP A 87 43.60 19.59 37.67
N PRO A 88 44.83 19.57 37.12
CA PRO A 88 45.06 19.61 35.67
C PRO A 88 44.28 18.54 34.90
N THR A 89 44.05 17.37 35.50
CA THR A 89 43.27 16.26 34.95
C THR A 89 41.79 16.63 34.83
N ALA A 90 41.25 17.34 35.82
CA ALA A 90 39.86 17.81 35.79
C ALA A 90 39.67 18.98 34.81
N GLN A 91 40.66 19.88 34.71
CA GLN A 91 40.63 20.95 33.70
C GLN A 91 40.78 20.41 32.28
N MET A 92 41.66 19.43 32.06
CA MET A 92 41.78 18.71 30.79
C MET A 92 40.49 17.95 30.47
N GLY A 93 39.89 17.27 31.45
CA GLY A 93 38.59 16.61 31.31
C GLY A 93 37.45 17.57 30.96
N PHE A 94 37.43 18.76 31.56
CA PHE A 94 36.45 19.81 31.24
C PHE A 94 36.67 20.40 29.83
N GLN A 95 37.92 20.58 29.41
CA GLN A 95 38.26 21.10 28.07
C GLN A 95 38.02 20.06 26.97
N VAL A 96 38.28 18.77 27.24
CA VAL A 96 37.87 17.64 26.39
C VAL A 96 36.34 17.53 26.35
N GLY A 97 35.65 17.68 27.48
CA GLY A 97 34.19 17.72 27.54
C GLY A 97 33.60 18.87 26.71
N LYS A 98 34.19 20.07 26.79
CA LYS A 98 33.78 21.26 26.02
C LYS A 98 34.04 21.09 24.51
N THR A 99 35.18 20.54 24.12
CA THR A 99 35.49 20.30 22.70
C THR A 99 34.69 19.14 22.12
N ALA A 100 34.45 18.06 22.87
CA ALA A 100 33.54 16.98 22.48
C ALA A 100 32.09 17.46 22.36
N MET A 101 31.64 18.32 23.27
CA MET A 101 30.32 18.97 23.19
C MET A 101 30.22 19.86 21.94
N MET A 102 31.21 20.71 21.66
CA MET A 102 31.23 21.56 20.46
C MET A 102 31.30 20.74 19.16
N ALA A 103 32.08 19.65 19.13
CA ALA A 103 32.15 18.74 17.99
C ALA A 103 30.82 18.00 17.77
N GLY A 104 30.20 17.49 18.83
CA GLY A 104 28.86 16.89 18.78
C GLY A 104 27.79 17.90 18.34
N GLN A 105 27.89 19.14 18.79
CA GLN A 105 26.99 20.21 18.40
C GLN A 105 27.15 20.57 16.91
N HIS A 106 28.38 20.74 16.40
CA HIS A 106 28.62 20.90 14.97
C HIS A 106 28.15 19.71 14.12
N TYR A 107 28.35 18.47 14.60
CA TYR A 107 27.86 17.27 13.91
C TYR A 107 26.33 17.25 13.81
N VAL A 108 25.61 17.63 14.87
CA VAL A 108 24.15 17.80 14.87
C VAL A 108 23.72 18.97 13.97
N GLU A 109 24.42 20.11 14.03
CA GLU A 109 24.14 21.29 13.21
C GLU A 109 24.42 21.09 11.71
N GLN A 110 25.27 20.13 11.33
CA GLN A 110 25.48 19.74 9.93
C GLN A 110 24.52 18.63 9.46
N ASN A 111 24.34 17.57 10.26
CA ASN A 111 23.61 16.38 9.81
C ASN A 111 22.12 16.38 10.17
N VAL A 112 21.70 16.97 11.30
CA VAL A 112 20.29 17.02 11.73
C VAL A 112 19.59 18.26 11.19
N ASN A 113 20.26 19.42 11.20
CA ASN A 113 19.74 20.69 10.69
C ASN A 113 19.36 20.63 9.19
N ARG A 114 19.95 19.70 8.44
CA ARG A 114 19.62 19.35 7.05
C ARG A 114 18.20 18.77 6.87
N TYR A 115 17.60 18.24 7.93
CA TYR A 115 16.29 17.58 7.92
C TYR A 115 15.27 18.18 8.89
N ILE A 116 15.71 18.75 10.02
CA ILE A 116 14.87 19.44 11.01
C ILE A 116 15.69 20.60 11.60
N SER A 117 15.20 21.84 11.49
CA SER A 117 15.90 22.98 12.06
C SER A 117 15.77 23.04 13.59
N VAL A 118 16.89 22.87 14.28
CA VAL A 118 16.96 22.80 15.76
C VAL A 118 16.39 24.06 16.45
N PRO A 119 16.61 25.29 15.94
CA PRO A 119 15.98 26.50 16.50
C PRO A 119 14.45 26.50 16.40
N ALA A 120 13.88 25.96 15.31
CA ALA A 120 12.44 25.83 15.18
C ALA A 120 11.90 24.79 16.16
N LEU A 121 12.58 23.64 16.32
CA LEU A 121 12.17 22.63 17.29
C LEU A 121 12.15 23.19 18.73
N LYS A 122 13.11 24.04 19.11
CA LYS A 122 13.17 24.72 20.42
C LYS A 122 11.93 25.57 20.72
N HIS A 123 11.24 26.11 19.71
CA HIS A 123 9.98 26.86 19.88
C HIS A 123 8.88 25.99 20.49
N TYR A 124 8.68 24.77 19.96
CA TYR A 124 7.62 23.84 20.37
C TYR A 124 7.81 23.22 21.77
N PHE A 125 8.97 23.41 22.40
CA PHE A 125 9.29 22.91 23.75
C PHE A 125 9.45 24.02 24.80
N ASN A 126 9.32 25.30 24.42
CA ASN A 126 9.31 26.41 25.39
C ASN A 126 7.96 26.48 26.11
N VAL A 127 7.80 25.64 27.16
CA VAL A 127 6.56 25.33 27.87
C VAL A 127 6.73 25.61 29.37
N SER A 128 5.65 25.95 30.07
CA SER A 128 5.62 26.17 31.53
C SER A 128 4.57 25.30 32.22
N ASN A 129 4.77 24.99 33.52
CA ASN A 129 3.82 24.16 34.29
C ASN A 129 2.40 24.77 34.32
N SER A 130 2.30 26.10 34.40
CA SER A 130 1.02 26.82 34.37
C SER A 130 0.36 26.80 32.98
N TYR A 131 1.14 26.80 31.89
CA TYR A 131 0.63 26.51 30.55
C TYR A 131 0.09 25.08 30.48
N VAL A 132 0.83 24.06 30.93
CA VAL A 132 0.43 22.64 30.79
C VAL A 132 -0.95 22.39 31.40
N VAL A 133 -1.19 22.86 32.63
CA VAL A 133 -2.51 22.72 33.29
C VAL A 133 -3.61 23.43 32.49
N ARG A 134 -3.38 24.67 32.03
CA ARG A 134 -4.35 25.42 31.21
C ARG A 134 -4.60 24.76 29.84
N LYS A 135 -3.57 24.15 29.24
CA LYS A 135 -3.62 23.47 27.94
C LYS A 135 -4.35 22.14 28.01
N LEU A 136 -4.13 21.35 29.07
CA LEU A 136 -4.89 20.13 29.34
C LEU A 136 -6.39 20.44 29.56
N LEU A 137 -6.70 21.49 30.31
CA LEU A 137 -8.08 21.97 30.45
C LEU A 137 -8.68 22.45 29.12
N LEU A 138 -7.88 23.09 28.25
CA LEU A 138 -8.31 23.49 26.90
C LEU A 138 -8.60 22.28 25.98
N VAL A 139 -7.79 21.22 26.04
CA VAL A 139 -7.97 19.99 25.23
C VAL A 139 -9.20 19.21 25.69
N LEU A 140 -9.50 19.18 27.00
CA LEU A 140 -10.64 18.45 27.55
C LEU A 140 -11.96 19.24 27.54
N PHE A 141 -11.92 20.57 27.68
CA PHE A 141 -13.12 21.44 27.72
C PHE A 141 -13.09 22.59 26.69
N PRO A 142 -12.77 22.34 25.40
CA PRO A 142 -12.46 23.41 24.44
C PRO A 142 -13.58 24.42 24.21
N TRP A 143 -14.86 24.03 24.30
CA TRP A 143 -16.01 24.95 24.17
C TRP A 143 -16.01 26.10 25.18
N ARG A 144 -15.25 26.00 26.28
CA ARG A 144 -15.08 27.08 27.27
C ARG A 144 -14.11 28.18 26.82
N HIS A 145 -13.37 27.99 25.73
CA HIS A 145 -12.31 28.91 25.29
C HIS A 145 -12.71 29.80 24.11
N LYS A 146 -12.39 31.09 24.24
CA LYS A 146 -12.42 32.15 23.22
C LYS A 146 -11.39 33.22 23.64
N PRO A 147 -10.68 33.91 22.72
CA PRO A 147 -10.60 33.70 21.27
C PRO A 147 -9.58 32.62 20.88
N TRP A 148 -9.75 32.03 19.70
CA TRP A 148 -8.90 30.93 19.17
C TRP A 148 -7.71 31.40 18.34
N THR A 149 -7.47 32.70 18.23
CA THR A 149 -6.41 33.28 17.38
C THR A 149 -5.05 33.15 18.05
N ARG A 150 -4.04 32.62 17.34
CA ARG A 150 -2.65 32.67 17.78
C ARG A 150 -2.17 34.13 17.85
N SER A 151 -1.42 34.45 18.89
CA SER A 151 -0.85 35.78 19.11
C SER A 151 0.49 35.93 18.38
N GLN A 152 0.72 37.08 17.76
CA GLN A 152 1.94 37.40 17.01
C GLN A 152 2.71 38.52 17.72
N SER A 153 4.02 38.34 17.85
CA SER A 153 4.95 39.40 18.22
C SER A 153 5.52 40.05 16.96
N ARG A 154 5.65 41.37 16.99
CA ARG A 154 6.33 42.16 15.96
C ARG A 154 7.80 42.28 16.37
N MET A 155 8.69 41.66 15.60
CA MET A 155 10.13 41.71 15.84
C MET A 155 10.79 42.57 14.77
N THR A 156 11.32 43.73 15.19
CA THR A 156 12.15 44.62 14.40
C THR A 156 13.58 44.09 14.37
N THR A 157 13.99 43.50 13.25
CA THR A 157 15.40 43.21 13.01
C THR A 157 15.99 44.40 12.27
N SER A 158 16.68 45.27 13.00
CA SER A 158 17.54 46.32 12.45
C SER A 158 18.86 45.72 11.99
N SER A 159 19.13 45.74 10.68
CA SER A 159 20.50 45.61 10.20
C SER A 159 21.29 46.88 10.54
N THR A 160 22.58 46.72 10.81
CA THR A 160 23.54 47.82 10.92
C THR A 160 24.66 47.59 9.93
N ASP A 161 24.92 48.57 9.07
CA ASP A 161 26.07 48.49 8.17
C ASP A 161 27.38 48.63 8.96
N ALA A 162 28.51 48.30 8.34
CA ALA A 162 29.84 48.35 8.97
C ALA A 162 30.27 49.77 9.45
N SER A 163 29.51 50.81 9.09
CA SER A 163 29.65 52.19 9.56
C SER A 163 28.87 52.50 10.86
N GLY A 164 28.13 51.54 11.43
CA GLY A 164 27.34 51.70 12.65
C GLY A 164 25.99 52.39 12.47
N GLN A 165 25.58 52.73 11.24
CA GLN A 165 24.24 53.25 10.94
C GLN A 165 23.24 52.12 10.72
N ILE A 166 21.98 52.34 11.13
CA ILE A 166 20.89 51.38 10.99
C ILE A 166 20.42 51.34 9.53
N SER A 167 20.81 50.28 8.82
CA SER A 167 20.41 50.00 7.45
C SER A 167 19.17 49.11 7.44
N GLN A 168 18.00 49.71 7.23
CA GLN A 168 16.71 49.04 7.03
C GLN A 168 16.15 48.29 8.27
N GLU A 169 15.03 48.79 8.81
CA GLU A 169 14.22 48.02 9.76
C GLU A 169 13.42 46.93 9.02
N GLN A 170 13.82 45.67 9.15
CA GLN A 170 13.02 44.56 8.66
C GLN A 170 12.02 44.11 9.72
N TYR A 171 10.73 44.34 9.45
CA TYR A 171 9.62 43.95 10.31
C TYR A 171 9.22 42.50 10.06
N SER A 172 9.43 41.63 11.05
CA SER A 172 9.00 40.22 11.00
C SER A 172 7.87 39.94 12.02
N PHE A 173 6.90 39.10 11.63
CA PHE A 173 5.77 38.70 12.46
C PHE A 173 5.95 37.24 12.90
N ASN A 174 6.52 37.05 14.08
CA ASN A 174 6.73 35.72 14.66
C ASN A 174 5.58 35.37 15.61
N TYR A 175 5.07 34.14 15.55
CA TYR A 175 4.11 33.67 16.56
C TYR A 175 4.77 33.55 17.92
N LEU A 176 4.01 33.82 18.99
CA LEU A 176 4.46 33.59 20.35
C LEU A 176 4.59 32.08 20.65
N PRO A 177 5.54 31.67 21.51
CA PRO A 177 5.76 30.28 21.89
C PRO A 177 4.72 29.78 22.90
N PRO A 178 4.63 28.45 23.14
CA PRO A 178 3.67 27.84 24.07
C PRO A 178 3.58 28.53 25.43
N ARG A 179 4.71 28.82 26.07
CA ARG A 179 4.79 29.54 27.35
C ARG A 179 3.92 30.82 27.42
N ASP A 180 3.79 31.54 26.30
CA ASP A 180 3.23 32.88 26.23
C ASP A 180 1.91 32.96 25.42
N ASP A 181 1.62 31.98 24.53
CA ASP A 181 0.35 31.85 23.81
C ASP A 181 -0.28 30.45 23.95
N LEU A 182 -1.41 30.39 24.66
CA LEU A 182 -2.19 29.15 24.89
C LEU A 182 -2.71 28.50 23.59
N ASN A 183 -2.90 29.27 22.51
CA ASN A 183 -3.34 28.76 21.21
C ASN A 183 -2.19 28.21 20.34
N SER A 184 -0.94 28.42 20.70
CA SER A 184 0.20 27.90 19.93
C SER A 184 0.41 26.37 20.14
N PRO A 185 1.02 25.65 19.19
CA PRO A 185 1.26 24.21 19.32
C PRO A 185 2.51 23.92 20.16
N ASP A 186 2.42 22.93 21.06
CA ASP A 186 3.58 22.35 21.73
C ASP A 186 3.75 20.86 21.38
N MET A 187 5.01 20.39 21.40
CA MET A 187 5.36 18.97 21.24
C MET A 187 5.51 18.26 22.59
N TYR A 188 5.54 19.03 23.69
CA TYR A 188 5.77 18.52 25.04
C TYR A 188 4.62 17.63 25.53
N ILE A 189 3.38 18.14 25.50
CA ILE A 189 2.18 17.41 25.93
C ILE A 189 1.95 16.17 25.06
N PRO A 190 2.02 16.22 23.71
CA PRO A 190 2.03 15.02 22.86
C PRO A 190 3.00 13.92 23.30
N ILE A 191 4.27 14.24 23.55
CA ILE A 191 5.29 13.24 23.89
C ILE A 191 5.09 12.68 25.30
N MET A 192 4.79 13.55 26.28
CA MET A 192 4.53 13.11 27.65
C MET A 192 3.23 12.30 27.76
N ALA A 193 2.21 12.64 26.98
CA ALA A 193 0.98 11.86 26.88
C ALA A 193 1.20 10.50 26.16
N PHE A 194 2.05 10.44 25.14
CA PHE A 194 2.42 9.17 24.50
C PHE A 194 3.08 8.20 25.49
N ILE A 195 4.06 8.68 26.28
CA ILE A 195 4.74 7.90 27.31
C ILE A 195 3.76 7.50 28.43
N THR A 196 2.94 8.45 28.91
CA THR A 196 1.94 8.20 29.96
C THR A 196 0.89 7.18 29.52
N TYR A 197 0.46 7.20 28.25
CA TYR A 197 -0.48 6.23 27.69
C TYR A 197 0.08 4.79 27.73
N ILE A 198 1.34 4.61 27.32
CA ILE A 198 2.01 3.30 27.33
C ILE A 198 2.08 2.76 28.76
N LEU A 199 2.56 3.58 29.71
CA LEU A 199 2.69 3.19 31.11
C LEU A 199 1.33 2.88 31.74
N LEU A 200 0.35 3.79 31.62
CA LEU A 200 -1.00 3.61 32.17
C LEU A 200 -1.68 2.35 31.61
N SER A 201 -1.57 2.10 30.31
CA SER A 201 -2.13 0.89 29.68
C SER A 201 -1.56 -0.39 30.31
N THR A 202 -0.25 -0.44 30.58
CA THR A 202 0.38 -1.60 31.25
C THR A 202 0.06 -1.70 32.74
N VAL A 203 -0.10 -0.57 33.46
CA VAL A 203 -0.52 -0.55 34.87
C VAL A 203 -1.94 -1.07 35.01
N LEU A 204 -2.87 -0.64 34.16
CA LEU A 204 -4.25 -1.13 34.14
C LEU A 204 -4.32 -2.64 33.82
N ALA A 205 -3.51 -3.13 32.87
CA ALA A 205 -3.38 -4.57 32.61
C ALA A 205 -2.84 -5.35 33.83
N GLY A 206 -1.93 -4.75 34.60
CA GLY A 206 -1.42 -5.27 35.87
C GLY A 206 -2.47 -5.33 36.97
N MET A 207 -3.23 -4.25 37.18
CA MET A 207 -4.33 -4.21 38.16
C MET A 207 -5.41 -5.28 37.89
N ARG A 208 -5.61 -5.66 36.62
CA ARG A 208 -6.50 -6.76 36.21
C ARG A 208 -5.86 -8.16 36.25
N GLY A 209 -4.65 -8.30 36.82
CA GLY A 209 -3.95 -9.59 36.92
C GLY A 209 -3.51 -10.20 35.58
N SER A 210 -3.36 -9.38 34.54
CA SER A 210 -3.12 -9.82 33.15
C SER A 210 -1.82 -9.30 32.53
N PHE A 211 -0.93 -8.72 33.35
CA PHE A 211 0.36 -8.21 32.91
C PHE A 211 1.24 -9.30 32.25
N ARG A 212 1.94 -8.89 31.19
CA ARG A 212 3.04 -9.62 30.56
C ARG A 212 4.07 -8.60 30.08
N PRO A 213 5.39 -8.89 30.12
CA PRO A 213 6.39 -7.95 29.65
C PRO A 213 6.23 -7.61 28.15
N GLU A 214 5.72 -8.54 27.32
CA GLU A 214 5.44 -8.25 25.90
C GLU A 214 4.41 -7.12 25.70
N LEU A 215 3.50 -6.89 26.65
CA LEU A 215 2.43 -5.90 26.49
C LEU A 215 3.00 -4.49 26.31
N LEU A 216 4.00 -4.12 27.11
CA LEU A 216 4.67 -2.82 27.04
C LEU A 216 5.21 -2.56 25.62
N GLY A 217 5.93 -3.52 25.06
CA GLY A 217 6.47 -3.44 23.69
C GLY A 217 5.37 -3.43 22.62
N SER A 218 4.30 -4.23 22.79
CA SER A 218 3.20 -4.29 21.82
C SER A 218 2.34 -3.01 21.78
N THR A 219 2.05 -2.41 22.94
CA THR A 219 1.35 -1.13 23.05
C THR A 219 2.20 0.01 22.50
N ALA A 220 3.49 0.06 22.84
CA ALA A 220 4.43 1.05 22.30
C ALA A 220 4.55 0.94 20.77
N SER A 221 4.71 -0.27 20.22
CA SER A 221 4.78 -0.51 18.77
C SER A 221 3.49 -0.15 18.05
N THR A 222 2.33 -0.44 18.65
CA THR A 222 1.02 -0.09 18.07
C THR A 222 0.81 1.42 18.06
N ALA A 223 1.11 2.11 19.16
CA ALA A 223 0.99 3.56 19.25
C ALA A 223 1.96 4.28 18.31
N LEU A 224 3.21 3.83 18.23
CA LEU A 224 4.21 4.35 17.30
C LEU A 224 3.78 4.12 15.84
N GLY A 225 3.24 2.94 15.52
CA GLY A 225 2.70 2.64 14.20
C GLY A 225 1.54 3.56 13.79
N VAL A 226 0.63 3.89 14.72
CA VAL A 226 -0.44 4.89 14.50
C VAL A 226 0.14 6.27 14.23
N VAL A 227 1.14 6.73 15.00
CA VAL A 227 1.78 8.04 14.80
C VAL A 227 2.53 8.12 13.47
N ILE A 228 3.30 7.08 13.10
CA ILE A 228 4.02 7.04 11.81
C ILE A 228 3.03 7.05 10.63
N PHE A 229 1.96 6.26 10.70
CA PHE A 229 0.92 6.23 9.67
C PHE A 229 0.20 7.58 9.55
N GLU A 230 -0.11 8.23 10.67
CA GLU A 230 -0.71 9.58 10.71
C GLU A 230 0.20 10.64 10.07
N ILE A 231 1.52 10.61 10.35
CA ILE A 231 2.50 11.50 9.72
C ILE A 231 2.54 11.29 8.20
N VAL A 232 2.46 10.04 7.73
CA VAL A 232 2.37 9.73 6.29
C VAL A 232 1.08 10.29 5.69
N VAL A 233 -0.08 10.08 6.33
CA VAL A 233 -1.37 10.62 5.88
C VAL A 233 -1.35 12.15 5.80
N LEU A 234 -0.81 12.83 6.83
CA LEU A 234 -0.63 14.29 6.83
C LEU A 234 0.28 14.75 5.70
N LYS A 235 1.45 14.13 5.51
CA LYS A 235 2.42 14.52 4.48
C LYS A 235 1.89 14.30 3.06
N THR A 236 1.17 13.19 2.82
CA THR A 236 0.47 12.94 1.55
C THR A 236 -0.65 13.96 1.32
N ALA A 237 -1.41 14.34 2.35
CA ALA A 237 -2.46 15.34 2.21
C ALA A 237 -1.92 16.76 1.96
N MET A 238 -0.84 17.16 2.63
CA MET A 238 -0.15 18.44 2.35
C MET A 238 0.34 18.50 0.90
N TYR A 239 0.91 17.41 0.38
CA TYR A 239 1.30 17.31 -1.03
C TYR A 239 0.09 17.46 -1.98
N LEU A 240 -1.01 16.75 -1.73
CA LEU A 240 -2.25 16.84 -2.54
C LEU A 240 -2.95 18.21 -2.46
N LEU A 241 -2.74 18.98 -1.38
CA LEU A 241 -3.30 20.32 -1.19
C LEU A 241 -2.34 21.44 -1.61
N SER A 242 -1.18 21.10 -2.18
CA SER A 242 -0.08 22.02 -2.52
C SER A 242 0.30 22.93 -1.33
N ILE A 243 0.63 22.30 -0.21
CA ILE A 243 1.09 22.96 1.03
C ILE A 243 2.56 22.58 1.23
N SER A 244 3.46 23.55 1.11
CA SER A 244 4.92 23.37 0.99
C SER A 244 5.73 23.71 2.24
N ASN A 245 5.11 24.27 3.28
CA ASN A 245 5.84 24.87 4.40
C ASN A 245 6.09 23.85 5.51
N GLU A 246 7.36 23.64 5.88
CA GLU A 246 7.76 22.63 6.86
C GLU A 246 7.27 22.95 8.29
N SER A 247 7.18 24.24 8.63
CA SER A 247 6.53 24.73 9.85
C SER A 247 5.10 24.22 10.01
N GLN A 248 4.34 24.14 8.91
CA GLN A 248 2.96 23.69 8.91
C GLN A 248 2.84 22.17 9.14
N LEU A 249 3.86 21.38 8.77
CA LEU A 249 3.91 19.96 9.11
C LEU A 249 4.16 19.76 10.61
N LEU A 250 5.07 20.54 11.21
CA LEU A 250 5.34 20.47 12.65
C LEU A 250 4.13 20.92 13.48
N ASP A 251 3.46 22.01 13.11
CA ASP A 251 2.19 22.43 13.70
C ASP A 251 1.14 21.30 13.63
N LEU A 252 0.92 20.69 12.45
CA LEU A 252 -0.07 19.62 12.28
C LEU A 252 0.24 18.35 13.09
N VAL A 253 1.51 17.98 13.23
CA VAL A 253 1.93 16.83 14.05
C VAL A 253 1.81 17.12 15.55
N ALA A 254 2.12 18.33 16.00
CA ALA A 254 1.85 18.75 17.38
C ALA A 254 0.34 18.68 17.68
N TYR A 255 -0.49 19.22 16.79
CA TYR A 255 -1.95 19.21 16.97
C TYR A 255 -2.58 17.81 16.87
N SER A 256 -1.99 16.87 16.11
CA SER A 256 -2.46 15.48 16.11
C SER A 256 -2.09 14.72 17.39
N GLY A 257 -1.02 15.14 18.07
CA GLY A 257 -0.50 14.50 19.27
C GLY A 257 -1.42 14.55 20.50
N TYR A 258 -2.23 15.60 20.66
CA TYR A 258 -3.08 15.76 21.85
C TYR A 258 -4.13 14.65 22.05
N LYS A 259 -4.43 13.83 21.02
CA LYS A 259 -5.35 12.67 21.13
C LYS A 259 -5.02 11.74 22.30
N PHE A 260 -3.73 11.58 22.65
CA PHE A 260 -3.30 10.71 23.74
C PHE A 260 -3.86 11.17 25.10
N VAL A 261 -4.08 12.48 25.30
CA VAL A 261 -4.73 13.01 26.51
C VAL A 261 -6.17 12.51 26.62
N GLY A 262 -6.93 12.53 25.53
CA GLY A 262 -8.31 12.02 25.49
C GLY A 262 -8.38 10.50 25.70
N VAL A 263 -7.44 9.76 25.13
CA VAL A 263 -7.34 8.29 25.32
C VAL A 263 -6.98 7.94 26.77
N ILE A 264 -6.02 8.65 27.38
CA ILE A 264 -5.65 8.49 28.80
C ILE A 264 -6.87 8.70 29.71
N VAL A 265 -7.59 9.81 29.52
CA VAL A 265 -8.78 10.13 30.33
C VAL A 265 -9.88 9.09 30.11
N THR A 266 -10.05 8.59 28.89
CA THR A 266 -11.01 7.50 28.60
C THR A 266 -10.64 6.22 29.35
N LEU A 267 -9.38 5.76 29.27
CA LEU A 267 -8.93 4.54 29.94
C LEU A 267 -9.09 4.66 31.47
N PHE A 268 -8.64 5.77 32.05
CA PHE A 268 -8.67 5.99 33.49
C PHE A 268 -10.10 6.10 34.05
N LEU A 269 -10.97 6.90 33.43
CA LEU A 269 -12.35 7.06 33.89
C LEU A 269 -13.21 5.81 33.62
N ALA A 270 -12.97 5.10 32.51
CA ALA A 270 -13.64 3.83 32.26
C ALA A 270 -13.29 2.79 33.33
N GLU A 271 -12.02 2.69 33.76
CA GLU A 271 -11.65 1.77 34.83
C GLU A 271 -12.25 2.18 36.18
N LEU A 272 -12.12 3.45 36.56
CA LEU A 272 -12.59 4.00 37.83
C LEU A 272 -14.11 3.81 38.02
N VAL A 273 -14.89 3.97 36.95
CA VAL A 273 -16.36 3.84 37.00
C VAL A 273 -16.85 2.39 36.81
N THR A 274 -16.07 1.51 36.17
CA THR A 274 -16.52 0.14 35.86
C THR A 274 -15.87 -0.97 36.69
N GLY A 275 -14.89 -0.63 37.54
CA GLY A 275 -14.29 -1.56 38.52
C GLY A 275 -13.54 -2.72 37.87
N GLY A 276 -12.61 -2.43 36.94
CA GLY A 276 -11.79 -3.45 36.28
C GLY A 276 -12.39 -4.06 35.00
N ARG A 277 -13.56 -3.59 34.55
CA ARG A 277 -14.27 -4.13 33.37
C ARG A 277 -13.87 -3.45 32.05
N GLY A 278 -13.04 -2.42 32.08
CA GLY A 278 -12.46 -1.76 30.92
C GLY A 278 -13.43 -0.98 30.02
N THR A 279 -12.91 -0.55 28.87
CA THR A 279 -13.52 0.41 27.93
C THR A 279 -14.75 -0.10 27.17
N ASN A 280 -14.97 -1.41 27.08
CA ASN A 280 -16.05 -2.00 26.26
C ASN A 280 -17.47 -1.82 26.86
N ASN A 281 -17.62 -1.14 27.99
CA ASN A 281 -18.88 -0.89 28.70
C ASN A 281 -19.53 0.44 28.29
N TRP A 282 -20.81 0.64 28.58
CA TRP A 282 -21.55 1.88 28.25
C TRP A 282 -20.86 3.15 28.77
N ALA A 283 -20.33 3.13 29.99
CA ALA A 283 -19.59 4.27 30.57
C ALA A 283 -18.29 4.56 29.81
N GLY A 284 -17.56 3.51 29.39
CA GLY A 284 -16.37 3.64 28.55
C GLY A 284 -16.69 4.26 27.19
N TRP A 285 -17.81 3.88 26.57
CA TRP A 285 -18.32 4.52 25.36
C TRP A 285 -18.70 5.99 25.54
N VAL A 286 -19.31 6.35 26.68
CA VAL A 286 -19.65 7.76 27.00
C VAL A 286 -18.36 8.60 27.13
N PHE A 287 -17.36 8.14 27.90
CA PHE A 287 -16.09 8.87 28.03
C PHE A 287 -15.29 8.91 26.72
N PHE A 288 -15.33 7.83 25.92
CA PHE A 288 -14.69 7.79 24.61
C PHE A 288 -15.30 8.80 23.64
N LEU A 289 -16.63 8.80 23.47
CA LEU A 289 -17.33 9.73 22.57
C LEU A 289 -17.16 11.18 23.01
N TYR A 290 -17.17 11.44 24.32
CA TYR A 290 -16.92 12.77 24.89
C TYR A 290 -15.49 13.27 24.59
N THR A 291 -14.45 12.48 24.90
CA THR A 291 -13.06 12.90 24.67
C THR A 291 -12.69 12.96 23.19
N TRP A 292 -13.25 12.08 22.37
CA TRP A 292 -13.14 12.19 20.91
C TRP A 292 -13.76 13.50 20.40
N TYR A 293 -15.00 13.81 20.79
CA TYR A 293 -15.67 15.03 20.36
C TYR A 293 -14.95 16.28 20.84
N ALA A 294 -14.43 16.28 22.07
CA ALA A 294 -13.56 17.34 22.60
C ALA A 294 -12.30 17.51 21.74
N ASN A 295 -11.53 16.44 21.49
CA ASN A 295 -10.31 16.49 20.69
C ASN A 295 -10.60 16.94 19.24
N ALA A 296 -11.67 16.42 18.62
CA ALA A 296 -12.11 16.80 17.27
C ALA A 296 -12.53 18.28 17.20
N PHE A 297 -13.27 18.79 18.19
CA PHE A 297 -13.67 20.19 18.26
C PHE A 297 -12.50 21.13 18.55
N PHE A 298 -11.61 20.78 19.48
CA PHE A 298 -10.36 21.51 19.75
C PHE A 298 -9.55 21.68 18.47
N LEU A 299 -9.27 20.56 17.79
CA LEU A 299 -8.50 20.50 16.55
C LEU A 299 -9.18 21.30 15.42
N ALA A 300 -10.49 21.10 15.20
CA ALA A 300 -11.22 21.79 14.14
C ALA A 300 -11.40 23.30 14.40
N SER A 301 -11.66 23.72 15.64
CA SER A 301 -11.82 25.13 16.01
C SER A 301 -10.51 25.90 15.84
N LEU A 302 -9.41 25.31 16.32
CA LEU A 302 -8.08 25.88 16.21
C LEU A 302 -7.61 25.92 14.74
N LEU A 303 -7.76 24.83 13.98
CA LEU A 303 -7.37 24.81 12.56
C LEU A 303 -8.21 25.76 11.70
N ARG A 304 -9.48 26.00 12.04
CA ARG A 304 -10.32 27.04 11.42
C ARG A 304 -9.85 28.46 11.75
N SER A 305 -9.18 28.65 12.89
CA SER A 305 -8.63 29.93 13.33
C SER A 305 -7.27 30.24 12.66
N LEU A 306 -6.45 29.24 12.38
CA LEU A 306 -5.21 29.40 11.59
C LEU A 306 -5.51 29.76 10.13
N LYS A 307 -5.70 31.07 9.86
CA LYS A 307 -5.62 31.67 8.52
C LYS A 307 -4.38 31.17 7.74
N TYR A 308 -3.29 30.95 8.47
CA TYR A 308 -1.98 30.46 8.05
C TYR A 308 -1.96 29.08 7.37
N VAL A 309 -2.78 28.11 7.81
CA VAL A 309 -2.82 26.76 7.17
C VAL A 309 -3.69 26.76 5.90
N LEU A 310 -4.53 27.79 5.74
CA LEU A 310 -5.42 27.96 4.59
C LEU A 310 -4.80 28.78 3.46
N LEU A 311 -3.87 29.69 3.77
CA LEU A 311 -3.20 30.62 2.85
C LEU A 311 -1.69 30.32 2.78
N PRO A 312 -1.02 30.40 1.61
CA PRO A 312 0.44 30.25 1.55
C PRO A 312 1.15 31.46 2.17
N ASP A 313 2.36 31.25 2.70
CA ASP A 313 3.22 32.36 3.13
C ASP A 313 3.77 33.13 1.93
N SER A 314 3.69 34.46 2.00
CA SER A 314 4.21 35.40 0.99
C SER A 314 5.68 35.80 1.24
N SER A 315 6.43 35.03 2.04
CA SER A 315 7.79 35.39 2.50
C SER A 315 8.93 34.93 1.57
N ASN A 316 8.68 33.94 0.71
CA ASN A 316 9.74 33.19 0.02
C ASN A 316 9.81 33.43 -1.51
N ASP A 317 9.07 34.40 -2.05
CA ASP A 317 9.07 34.72 -3.48
C ASP A 317 9.83 36.05 -3.74
N PRO A 318 10.96 36.03 -4.48
CA PRO A 318 11.71 37.25 -4.79
C PRO A 318 10.93 38.30 -5.61
N THR A 319 9.87 37.90 -6.32
CA THR A 319 9.08 38.79 -7.17
C THR A 319 8.10 39.67 -6.37
N LEU A 320 7.81 39.32 -5.11
CA LEU A 320 6.76 39.95 -4.28
C LEU A 320 7.17 41.28 -3.60
N ARG A 321 8.22 41.95 -4.09
CA ARG A 321 8.58 43.32 -3.65
C ARG A 321 7.60 44.40 -4.12
N SER A 322 6.66 44.06 -5.01
CA SER A 322 5.50 44.91 -5.37
C SER A 322 4.25 44.42 -4.63
N GLY A 323 3.50 45.34 -4.01
CA GLY A 323 2.48 45.08 -2.98
C GLY A 323 1.17 44.40 -3.42
N ALA A 324 1.20 43.45 -4.35
CA ALA A 324 0.03 42.73 -4.83
C ALA A 324 -0.42 41.64 -3.83
N SER A 325 -1.55 41.86 -3.15
CA SER A 325 -2.13 40.88 -2.21
C SER A 325 -2.85 39.74 -2.95
N TYR A 326 -2.17 38.61 -3.15
CA TYR A 326 -2.78 37.40 -3.72
C TYR A 326 -3.92 36.85 -2.85
N THR A 327 -5.14 36.84 -3.38
CA THR A 327 -6.27 36.15 -2.74
C THR A 327 -6.33 34.70 -3.22
N VAL A 328 -6.16 33.75 -2.29
CA VAL A 328 -6.27 32.31 -2.61
C VAL A 328 -7.67 32.00 -3.13
N ALA A 329 -7.74 31.35 -4.30
CA ALA A 329 -8.98 30.98 -4.96
C ALA A 329 -9.96 30.32 -3.97
N ARG A 330 -11.18 30.86 -3.90
CA ARG A 330 -12.21 30.47 -2.89
C ARG A 330 -12.42 28.96 -2.82
N ALA A 331 -12.40 28.27 -3.96
CA ALA A 331 -12.51 26.81 -4.05
C ALA A 331 -11.36 26.05 -3.35
N GLN A 332 -10.11 26.51 -3.47
CA GLN A 332 -8.94 25.90 -2.81
C GLN A 332 -9.03 26.07 -1.29
N LYS A 333 -9.46 27.23 -0.82
CA LYS A 333 -9.75 27.49 0.60
C LYS A 333 -10.82 26.54 1.14
N HIS A 334 -11.93 26.34 0.41
CA HIS A 334 -12.96 25.37 0.81
C HIS A 334 -12.42 23.92 0.84
N ARG A 335 -11.68 23.48 -0.18
CA ARG A 335 -11.05 22.13 -0.22
C ARG A 335 -10.15 21.88 1.00
N ARG A 336 -9.29 22.85 1.36
CA ARG A 336 -8.43 22.77 2.56
C ARG A 336 -9.26 22.68 3.85
N THR A 337 -10.28 23.53 4.02
CA THR A 337 -11.19 23.46 5.20
C THR A 337 -11.90 22.10 5.32
N TYR A 338 -12.43 21.56 4.22
CA TYR A 338 -13.12 20.25 4.25
C TYR A 338 -12.17 19.10 4.57
N PHE A 339 -10.93 19.11 4.04
CA PHE A 339 -9.92 18.12 4.42
C PHE A 339 -9.62 18.16 5.93
N LEU A 340 -9.38 19.34 6.49
CA LEU A 340 -9.05 19.50 7.92
C LEU A 340 -10.23 19.06 8.81
N ALA A 341 -11.48 19.28 8.39
CA ALA A 341 -12.66 18.78 9.10
C ALA A 341 -12.79 17.23 9.02
N ILE A 342 -12.58 16.64 7.84
CA ILE A 342 -12.57 15.17 7.66
C ILE A 342 -11.47 14.53 8.52
N TYR A 343 -10.29 15.14 8.56
CA TYR A 343 -9.18 14.71 9.40
C TYR A 343 -9.54 14.78 10.90
N ALA A 344 -10.03 15.93 11.36
CA ALA A 344 -10.32 16.17 12.78
C ALA A 344 -11.45 15.30 13.33
N PHE A 345 -12.47 14.97 12.53
CA PHE A 345 -13.58 14.12 12.98
C PHE A 345 -13.36 12.64 12.66
N LEU A 346 -13.21 12.26 11.39
CA LEU A 346 -13.25 10.85 10.97
C LEU A 346 -11.92 10.12 11.17
N ILE A 347 -10.79 10.76 10.84
CA ILE A 347 -9.46 10.14 10.95
C ILE A 347 -9.04 10.06 12.42
N GLN A 348 -9.25 11.12 13.21
CA GLN A 348 -9.01 11.07 14.66
C GLN A 348 -9.94 10.09 15.40
N LEU A 349 -11.22 9.92 14.99
CA LEU A 349 -12.08 8.86 15.55
C LEU A 349 -11.44 7.49 15.40
N SER A 350 -10.94 7.21 14.20
CA SER A 350 -10.33 5.93 13.84
C SER A 350 -9.08 5.65 14.67
N PHE A 351 -8.18 6.63 14.82
CA PHE A 351 -6.97 6.48 15.63
C PHE A 351 -7.24 6.42 17.14
N MET A 352 -8.15 7.25 17.65
CA MET A 352 -8.52 7.20 19.08
C MET A 352 -9.18 5.87 19.44
N TRP A 353 -10.04 5.31 18.58
CA TRP A 353 -10.63 3.97 18.77
C TRP A 353 -9.54 2.89 18.84
N ILE A 354 -8.59 2.90 17.89
CA ILE A 354 -7.50 1.90 17.87
C ILE A 354 -6.69 1.95 19.17
N LEU A 355 -6.43 3.14 19.72
CA LEU A 355 -5.66 3.34 20.94
C LEU A 355 -6.46 3.06 22.23
N SER A 356 -7.79 3.24 22.24
CA SER A 356 -8.66 2.96 23.40
C SER A 356 -9.14 1.49 23.48
N ARG A 357 -8.88 0.67 22.45
CA ARG A 357 -9.39 -0.70 22.34
C ARG A 357 -8.58 -1.71 23.15
N GLU A 358 -9.13 -2.12 24.29
CA GLU A 358 -8.53 -3.15 25.14
C GLU A 358 -8.92 -4.59 24.70
N GLU A 359 -8.01 -5.56 24.89
CA GLU A 359 -8.31 -7.00 24.76
C GLU A 359 -9.06 -7.49 26.02
N PRO A 360 -10.21 -8.18 25.90
CA PRO A 360 -10.99 -8.62 27.05
C PRO A 360 -10.34 -9.80 27.80
N ALA A 361 -10.27 -9.69 29.13
CA ALA A 361 -9.53 -10.59 30.02
C ALA A 361 -10.01 -12.06 30.03
N SER A 362 -11.22 -12.37 29.53
CA SER A 362 -11.74 -13.75 29.49
C SER A 362 -10.87 -14.71 28.68
N LYS A 363 -10.14 -14.21 27.68
CA LYS A 363 -9.11 -14.98 26.94
C LYS A 363 -8.01 -15.53 27.86
N THR A 364 -7.66 -14.81 28.91
CA THR A 364 -6.54 -15.15 29.79
C THR A 364 -6.86 -16.33 30.70
N MET A 365 -8.09 -16.43 31.20
CA MET A 365 -8.54 -17.62 31.95
C MET A 365 -8.83 -18.82 31.04
N ALA A 366 -9.37 -18.61 29.84
CA ALA A 366 -9.59 -19.70 28.87
C ALA A 366 -8.28 -20.41 28.48
N ASN A 367 -7.19 -19.66 28.26
CA ASN A 367 -5.87 -20.27 28.02
C ASN A 367 -5.37 -21.01 29.28
N LYS A 368 -5.53 -20.44 30.49
CA LYS A 368 -5.09 -21.07 31.74
C LYS A 368 -5.78 -22.42 32.06
N LEU A 369 -7.02 -22.65 31.59
CA LEU A 369 -7.64 -23.97 31.69
C LEU A 369 -7.17 -24.93 30.57
N SER A 370 -6.76 -24.40 29.41
CA SER A 370 -6.28 -25.21 28.28
C SER A 370 -4.86 -25.78 28.49
N ASP A 371 -4.06 -25.16 29.35
CA ASP A 371 -2.68 -25.60 29.65
C ASP A 371 -2.63 -26.70 30.74
N GLY A 372 -3.79 -27.27 31.16
CA GLY A 372 -3.88 -28.09 32.36
C GLY A 372 -5.02 -29.12 32.42
N HIS A 373 -5.14 -30.01 31.43
CA HIS A 373 -5.42 -31.45 31.59
C HIS A 373 -5.31 -32.17 30.24
N GLY A 374 -5.15 -33.50 30.25
CA GLY A 374 -4.78 -34.31 29.08
C GLY A 374 -5.92 -34.83 28.20
N GLU A 375 -5.52 -35.40 27.07
CA GLU A 375 -6.22 -36.36 26.18
C GLU A 375 -7.76 -36.25 26.02
N SER A 376 -8.18 -35.67 24.90
CA SER A 376 -9.50 -35.96 24.29
C SER A 376 -9.43 -35.83 22.75
N ASN A 377 -10.34 -36.50 22.05
CA ASN A 377 -10.19 -36.80 20.61
C ASN A 377 -10.25 -35.57 19.67
N PRO A 378 -9.38 -35.48 18.64
CA PRO A 378 -9.11 -34.24 17.91
C PRO A 378 -10.12 -33.85 16.80
N LEU A 379 -11.29 -34.49 16.70
CA LEU A 379 -12.17 -34.38 15.52
C LEU A 379 -13.50 -33.62 15.70
N LEU A 380 -13.93 -33.27 16.92
CA LEU A 380 -15.15 -32.46 17.16
C LEU A 380 -15.02 -31.48 18.33
N SER A 381 -14.19 -30.44 18.17
CA SER A 381 -14.12 -29.30 19.09
C SER A 381 -15.25 -28.28 18.84
N THR A 382 -16.51 -28.69 19.03
CA THR A 382 -17.69 -27.86 18.76
C THR A 382 -17.83 -26.64 19.69
N ASP A 383 -17.28 -26.69 20.90
CA ASP A 383 -17.38 -25.61 21.89
C ASP A 383 -16.19 -24.64 21.87
N SER A 384 -15.99 -23.99 20.71
CA SER A 384 -15.30 -22.71 20.69
C SER A 384 -16.24 -21.61 21.24
N PRO A 385 -15.88 -20.89 22.32
CA PRO A 385 -16.74 -19.85 22.89
C PRO A 385 -17.06 -18.80 21.82
N ARG A 386 -18.35 -18.50 21.65
CA ARG A 386 -18.93 -17.76 20.50
C ARG A 386 -18.29 -16.38 20.28
N LEU A 387 -17.16 -16.34 19.57
CA LEU A 387 -16.43 -15.11 19.24
C LEU A 387 -17.36 -14.06 18.60
N PRO A 388 -17.18 -12.76 18.87
CA PRO A 388 -17.94 -11.72 18.19
C PRO A 388 -17.64 -11.76 16.68
N TRP A 389 -18.61 -11.34 15.86
CA TRP A 389 -18.58 -11.54 14.40
C TRP A 389 -17.28 -11.07 13.73
N TYR A 390 -16.75 -9.91 14.15
CA TYR A 390 -15.51 -9.31 13.63
C TYR A 390 -14.21 -10.08 13.99
N ARG A 391 -14.29 -11.07 14.88
CA ARG A 391 -13.17 -11.98 15.23
C ARG A 391 -13.33 -13.37 14.61
N ARG A 392 -14.41 -13.65 13.88
CA ARG A 392 -14.58 -14.92 13.14
C ARG A 392 -13.98 -14.78 11.74
N PRO A 393 -13.17 -15.75 11.28
CA PRO A 393 -12.74 -15.77 9.88
C PRO A 393 -13.95 -15.92 8.97
N SER A 394 -14.04 -15.05 7.97
CA SER A 394 -15.18 -15.02 7.04
C SER A 394 -14.82 -14.30 5.74
N ILE A 395 -15.35 -14.80 4.62
CA ILE A 395 -15.14 -14.19 3.31
C ILE A 395 -15.64 -12.74 3.25
N PHE A 396 -16.71 -12.42 3.99
CA PHE A 396 -17.32 -11.08 4.05
C PHE A 396 -16.43 -10.03 4.72
N LEU A 397 -15.42 -10.43 5.49
CA LEU A 397 -14.44 -9.51 6.09
C LEU A 397 -13.19 -9.34 5.20
N LEU A 398 -12.88 -10.33 4.36
CA LEU A 398 -11.79 -10.23 3.38
C LEU A 398 -12.21 -9.50 2.09
N LEU A 399 -13.37 -9.80 1.51
CA LEU A 399 -13.83 -9.21 0.24
C LEU A 399 -13.80 -7.66 0.20
N PRO A 400 -14.25 -6.92 1.23
CA PRO A 400 -14.21 -5.45 1.21
C PRO A 400 -12.80 -4.86 1.25
N SER A 401 -11.83 -5.56 1.84
CA SER A 401 -10.43 -5.11 1.90
C SER A 401 -9.62 -5.55 0.69
N PHE A 402 -9.97 -6.69 0.09
CA PHE A 402 -9.42 -7.15 -1.17
C PHE A 402 -9.85 -6.26 -2.36
N LEU A 403 -10.96 -5.51 -2.24
CA LEU A 403 -11.40 -4.57 -3.27
C LEU A 403 -10.39 -3.43 -3.55
N PRO A 404 -9.84 -2.69 -2.56
CA PRO A 404 -8.70 -1.79 -2.76
C PRO A 404 -7.52 -2.41 -3.50
N PHE A 405 -7.15 -3.65 -3.20
CA PHE A 405 -6.07 -4.38 -3.90
C PHE A 405 -6.41 -4.67 -5.37
N CYS A 406 -7.65 -5.10 -5.65
CA CYS A 406 -8.13 -5.29 -7.02
C CYS A 406 -8.29 -3.98 -7.80
N LEU A 407 -8.72 -2.90 -7.16
CA LEU A 407 -8.82 -1.56 -7.76
C LEU A 407 -7.44 -0.98 -8.09
N ALA A 408 -6.44 -1.20 -7.23
CA ALA A 408 -5.04 -0.87 -7.51
C ALA A 408 -4.54 -1.66 -8.72
N PHE A 409 -4.69 -2.98 -8.72
CA PHE A 409 -4.31 -3.85 -9.84
C PHE A 409 -5.00 -3.48 -11.16
N GLY A 410 -6.31 -3.20 -11.15
CA GLY A 410 -7.05 -2.80 -12.35
C GLY A 410 -6.74 -1.38 -12.82
N GLY A 411 -6.64 -0.42 -11.90
CA GLY A 411 -6.42 0.99 -12.21
C GLY A 411 -5.06 1.30 -12.80
N VAL A 412 -4.06 0.47 -12.54
CA VAL A 412 -2.71 0.65 -13.10
C VAL A 412 -2.56 0.13 -14.55
N LEU A 413 -3.43 -0.78 -15.01
CA LEU A 413 -3.27 -1.48 -16.30
C LEU A 413 -3.07 -0.54 -17.49
N VAL A 414 -4.04 0.34 -17.75
CA VAL A 414 -3.99 1.25 -18.91
C VAL A 414 -2.95 2.37 -18.71
N PRO A 415 -2.91 3.10 -17.56
CA PRO A 415 -1.95 4.20 -17.38
C PRO A 415 -0.49 3.76 -17.42
N LYS A 416 -0.14 2.58 -16.89
CA LYS A 416 1.24 2.04 -16.95
C LYS A 416 1.63 1.67 -18.37
N GLN A 417 0.74 1.04 -19.14
CA GLN A 417 1.01 0.71 -20.54
C GLN A 417 1.23 1.97 -21.39
N TYR A 418 0.44 3.03 -21.16
CA TYR A 418 0.62 4.31 -21.85
C TYR A 418 1.88 5.07 -21.39
N LEU A 419 2.26 5.01 -20.11
CA LEU A 419 3.53 5.57 -19.63
C LEU A 419 4.74 4.87 -20.27
N ILE A 420 4.71 3.55 -20.36
CA ILE A 420 5.78 2.76 -21.02
C ILE A 420 5.87 3.10 -22.51
N LEU A 421 4.73 3.23 -23.21
CA LEU A 421 4.66 3.69 -24.60
C LEU A 421 5.26 5.09 -24.77
N GLU A 422 4.90 6.04 -23.91
CA GLU A 422 5.40 7.42 -23.96
C GLU A 422 6.93 7.48 -23.78
N LEU A 423 7.46 6.79 -22.76
CA LEU A 423 8.90 6.78 -22.45
C LEU A 423 9.73 6.06 -23.53
N ILE A 424 9.27 4.92 -24.04
CA ILE A 424 9.95 4.20 -25.12
C ILE A 424 9.91 5.00 -26.43
N CYS A 425 8.77 5.64 -26.75
CA CYS A 425 8.64 6.52 -27.91
C CYS A 425 9.58 7.72 -27.83
N ARG A 426 9.64 8.40 -26.67
CA ARG A 426 10.53 9.55 -26.41
C ARG A 426 12.00 9.19 -26.64
N ASN A 427 12.45 8.04 -26.12
CA ASN A 427 13.82 7.56 -26.29
C ASN A 427 14.12 7.15 -27.73
N TYR A 428 13.18 6.45 -28.39
CA TYR A 428 13.35 6.04 -29.79
C TYR A 428 13.48 7.24 -30.75
N LEU A 429 12.66 8.28 -30.57
CA LEU A 429 12.70 9.48 -31.41
C LEU A 429 13.96 10.32 -31.16
N SER A 430 14.41 10.47 -29.90
CA SER A 430 15.65 11.18 -29.60
C SER A 430 16.89 10.44 -30.12
N ASP A 431 16.93 9.11 -30.00
CA ASP A 431 18.00 8.30 -30.58
C ASP A 431 17.92 8.17 -32.10
N ARG A 432 16.80 8.51 -32.73
CA ARG A 432 16.73 8.68 -34.19
C ARG A 432 17.30 10.03 -34.62
N ALA A 433 16.89 11.12 -33.98
CA ALA A 433 17.40 12.48 -34.27
C ALA A 433 18.91 12.62 -34.01
N ARG A 434 19.47 11.83 -33.07
CA ARG A 434 20.92 11.71 -32.85
C ARG A 434 21.69 11.04 -33.99
N ARG A 435 21.02 10.22 -34.80
CA ARG A 435 21.62 9.45 -35.92
C ARG A 435 21.33 10.05 -37.29
N ASP A 436 20.23 10.80 -37.41
CA ASP A 436 19.79 11.48 -38.62
C ASP A 436 19.57 12.97 -38.28
N PRO A 437 20.56 13.86 -38.56
CA PRO A 437 20.44 15.28 -38.28
C PRO A 437 19.32 16.01 -39.03
N GLY A 438 18.76 15.41 -40.10
CA GLY A 438 17.58 15.92 -40.80
C GLY A 438 16.25 15.50 -40.18
N PHE A 439 16.27 14.55 -39.22
CA PHE A 439 15.06 14.04 -38.58
C PHE A 439 14.57 14.93 -37.44
N HIS A 440 13.73 15.90 -37.79
CA HIS A 440 12.95 16.67 -36.82
C HIS A 440 11.67 15.89 -36.40
N PHE A 441 11.37 15.90 -35.09
CA PHE A 441 10.20 15.25 -34.51
C PHE A 441 9.51 16.18 -33.51
N THR A 442 8.21 15.98 -33.26
CA THR A 442 7.51 16.77 -32.24
C THR A 442 7.85 16.23 -30.85
N PRO A 443 8.18 17.08 -29.87
CA PRO A 443 8.52 16.60 -28.54
C PRO A 443 7.37 15.80 -27.94
N VAL A 444 7.67 14.63 -27.37
CA VAL A 444 6.68 13.79 -26.70
C VAL A 444 6.30 14.47 -25.37
N VAL A 445 5.20 15.22 -25.38
CA VAL A 445 4.68 15.95 -24.22
C VAL A 445 3.89 15.00 -23.32
N ARG A 446 4.22 15.00 -22.01
CA ARG A 446 3.62 14.12 -21.00
C ARG A 446 2.09 14.17 -21.03
N GLY A 447 1.47 13.00 -21.21
CA GLY A 447 0.01 12.85 -21.22
C GLY A 447 -0.70 13.31 -22.50
N GLY A 448 -0.02 14.00 -23.43
CA GLY A 448 -0.57 14.37 -24.74
C GLY A 448 -0.67 13.17 -25.70
N GLU A 449 -1.39 13.34 -26.80
CA GLU A 449 -1.36 12.37 -27.90
C GLU A 449 -0.27 12.74 -28.91
N ASN A 450 0.68 11.83 -29.16
CA ASN A 450 1.62 11.95 -30.27
C ASN A 450 1.40 10.81 -31.29
N PRO A 451 0.89 11.10 -32.50
CA PRO A 451 0.71 10.11 -33.57
C PRO A 451 2.01 9.37 -33.96
N GLN A 452 3.18 9.99 -33.79
CA GLN A 452 4.48 9.38 -34.11
C GLN A 452 4.77 8.12 -33.27
N CYS A 453 4.12 7.95 -32.10
CA CYS A 453 4.24 6.76 -31.26
C CYS A 453 3.37 5.56 -31.73
N ARG A 454 2.56 5.74 -32.79
CA ARG A 454 1.70 4.69 -33.36
C ARG A 454 2.40 3.83 -34.43
N ILE A 455 3.66 4.12 -34.77
CA ILE A 455 4.45 3.38 -35.77
C ILE A 455 4.80 1.95 -35.31
N PRO A 456 4.85 0.95 -36.21
CA PRO A 456 5.02 -0.46 -35.84
C PRO A 456 6.36 -0.75 -35.14
N GLU A 457 7.40 0.04 -35.38
CA GLU A 457 8.71 -0.08 -34.72
C GLU A 457 8.58 0.17 -33.21
N VAL A 458 7.97 1.30 -32.82
CA VAL A 458 7.74 1.67 -31.42
C VAL A 458 6.79 0.67 -30.74
N GLN A 459 5.73 0.25 -31.45
CA GLN A 459 4.80 -0.77 -30.94
C GLN A 459 5.50 -2.11 -30.70
N SER A 460 6.45 -2.51 -31.54
CA SER A 460 7.26 -3.73 -31.33
C SER A 460 8.21 -3.62 -30.13
N LEU A 461 8.84 -2.44 -29.92
CA LEU A 461 9.69 -2.19 -28.75
C LEU A 461 8.88 -2.23 -27.44
N VAL A 462 7.67 -1.66 -27.44
CA VAL A 462 6.75 -1.68 -26.30
C VAL A 462 6.23 -3.10 -26.02
N ALA A 463 5.95 -3.89 -27.05
CA ALA A 463 5.59 -5.30 -26.91
C ALA A 463 6.74 -6.12 -26.29
N ASN A 464 7.96 -5.93 -26.77
CA ASN A 464 9.16 -6.58 -26.23
C ASN A 464 9.44 -6.16 -24.77
N PHE A 465 9.21 -4.90 -24.41
CA PHE A 465 9.35 -4.46 -23.01
C PHE A 465 8.31 -5.14 -22.10
N GLY A 466 7.05 -5.19 -22.51
CA GLY A 466 6.00 -5.91 -21.79
C GLY A 466 6.27 -7.42 -21.66
N LEU A 467 6.89 -8.02 -22.69
CA LEU A 467 7.37 -9.40 -22.65
C LEU A 467 8.42 -9.59 -21.53
N TYR A 468 9.42 -8.71 -21.44
CA TYR A 468 10.42 -8.78 -20.36
C TYR A 468 9.82 -8.62 -18.96
N GLN A 469 8.82 -7.75 -18.79
CA GLN A 469 8.08 -7.64 -17.52
C GLN A 469 7.36 -8.94 -17.16
N GLN A 470 6.61 -9.53 -18.10
CA GLN A 470 5.83 -10.73 -17.85
C GLN A 470 6.71 -11.97 -17.65
N LEU A 471 7.85 -12.04 -18.34
CA LEU A 471 8.90 -13.04 -18.09
C LEU A 471 9.42 -12.93 -16.65
N LEU A 472 9.88 -11.74 -16.23
CA LEU A 472 10.41 -11.54 -14.88
C LEU A 472 9.36 -11.84 -13.81
N THR A 473 8.20 -11.17 -13.83
CA THR A 473 7.16 -11.38 -12.81
C THR A 473 6.67 -12.83 -12.83
N GLY A 474 6.49 -13.44 -14.00
CA GLY A 474 6.03 -14.83 -14.14
C GLY A 474 7.03 -15.86 -13.61
N MET A 475 8.30 -15.80 -14.01
CA MET A 475 9.34 -16.75 -13.57
C MET A 475 9.57 -16.67 -12.07
N PHE A 476 9.72 -15.46 -11.53
CA PHE A 476 9.93 -15.30 -10.08
C PHE A 476 8.67 -15.60 -9.26
N THR A 477 7.47 -15.43 -9.83
CA THR A 477 6.22 -15.94 -9.21
C THR A 477 6.18 -17.47 -9.20
N ALA A 478 6.62 -18.15 -10.27
CA ALA A 478 6.63 -19.61 -10.30
C ALA A 478 7.55 -20.19 -9.21
N VAL A 479 8.62 -19.48 -8.87
CA VAL A 479 9.49 -19.81 -7.74
C VAL A 479 8.84 -19.48 -6.39
N SER A 480 8.27 -18.29 -6.22
CA SER A 480 7.80 -17.80 -4.92
C SER A 480 6.42 -18.33 -4.51
N ALA A 481 5.50 -18.55 -5.44
CA ALA A 481 4.11 -18.93 -5.14
C ALA A 481 3.97 -20.26 -4.35
N PRO A 482 4.67 -21.36 -4.72
CA PRO A 482 4.63 -22.60 -3.92
C PRO A 482 5.17 -22.41 -2.50
N HIS A 483 6.28 -21.68 -2.37
CA HIS A 483 6.90 -21.40 -1.09
C HIS A 483 6.01 -20.54 -0.19
N LEU A 484 5.36 -19.51 -0.73
CA LEU A 484 4.43 -18.65 0.02
C LEU A 484 3.15 -19.40 0.39
N GLY A 485 2.66 -20.31 -0.47
CA GLY A 485 1.61 -21.28 -0.15
C GLY A 485 1.96 -22.08 1.11
N ALA A 486 3.04 -22.88 1.04
CA ALA A 486 3.49 -23.73 2.14
C ALA A 486 4.00 -22.95 3.38
N LEU A 487 4.38 -21.67 3.24
CA LEU A 487 4.65 -20.77 4.36
C LEU A 487 3.36 -20.36 5.07
N SER A 488 2.28 -20.13 4.31
CA SER A 488 0.98 -19.73 4.85
C SER A 488 0.31 -20.84 5.66
N ASP A 489 0.52 -22.12 5.30
CA ASP A 489 0.06 -23.26 6.12
C ASP A 489 0.76 -23.33 7.49
N ARG A 490 2.01 -22.89 7.58
CA ARG A 490 2.83 -22.95 8.81
C ARG A 490 2.70 -21.70 9.68
N ILE A 491 2.64 -20.52 9.07
CA ILE A 491 2.71 -19.23 9.78
C ILE A 491 1.31 -18.59 9.97
N GLY A 492 0.34 -18.97 9.13
CA GLY A 492 -1.01 -18.42 9.05
C GLY A 492 -1.26 -17.68 7.72
N ARG A 493 -2.47 -17.83 7.15
CA ARG A 493 -2.87 -17.20 5.88
C ARG A 493 -2.76 -15.69 5.95
N LYS A 494 -3.23 -15.09 7.06
CA LYS A 494 -3.27 -13.63 7.27
C LYS A 494 -1.92 -12.98 7.03
N LYS A 495 -0.86 -13.56 7.61
CA LYS A 495 0.48 -12.96 7.62
C LYS A 495 1.15 -13.04 6.25
N VAL A 496 0.93 -14.12 5.50
CA VAL A 496 1.56 -14.30 4.18
C VAL A 496 0.79 -13.57 3.08
N LEU A 497 -0.52 -13.34 3.24
CA LEU A 497 -1.34 -12.52 2.33
C LEU A 497 -0.83 -11.07 2.19
N VAL A 498 -0.09 -10.58 3.19
CA VAL A 498 0.61 -9.27 3.17
C VAL A 498 1.70 -9.24 2.09
N VAL A 499 2.43 -10.34 1.87
CA VAL A 499 3.66 -10.38 1.06
C VAL A 499 3.42 -9.97 -0.40
N PRO A 500 2.45 -10.54 -1.16
CA PRO A 500 2.11 -10.09 -2.51
C PRO A 500 1.99 -8.57 -2.65
N SER A 501 1.25 -7.93 -1.74
CA SER A 501 1.00 -6.48 -1.80
C SER A 501 2.20 -5.62 -1.40
N LEU A 502 3.23 -6.16 -0.74
CA LEU A 502 4.49 -5.45 -0.54
C LEU A 502 5.31 -5.36 -1.84
N GLY A 503 5.29 -6.40 -2.67
CA GLY A 503 5.86 -6.35 -4.02
C GLY A 503 5.14 -5.35 -4.93
N GLY A 504 3.80 -5.31 -4.85
CA GLY A 504 2.99 -4.27 -5.48
C GLY A 504 3.39 -2.84 -5.05
N VAL A 505 3.55 -2.59 -3.75
CA VAL A 505 4.07 -1.30 -3.24
C VAL A 505 5.43 -0.97 -3.84
N ALA A 506 6.38 -1.92 -3.87
CA ALA A 506 7.72 -1.69 -4.42
C ALA A 506 7.68 -1.37 -5.93
N MET A 507 6.88 -2.11 -6.71
CA MET A 507 6.68 -1.90 -8.14
C MET A 507 6.10 -0.52 -8.44
N GLU A 508 5.12 -0.07 -7.67
CA GLU A 508 4.46 1.23 -7.91
C GLU A 508 5.31 2.41 -7.41
N VAL A 509 6.08 2.26 -6.32
CA VAL A 509 7.11 3.24 -5.92
C VAL A 509 8.16 3.42 -7.02
N ILE A 510 8.65 2.33 -7.62
CA ILE A 510 9.61 2.39 -8.73
C ILE A 510 8.97 3.02 -9.98
N THR A 511 7.71 2.68 -10.29
CA THR A 511 6.96 3.28 -11.41
C THR A 511 6.78 4.79 -11.22
N ILE A 512 6.50 5.26 -10.00
CA ILE A 512 6.43 6.69 -9.65
C ILE A 512 7.79 7.38 -9.83
N LEU A 513 8.89 6.75 -9.42
CA LEU A 513 10.25 7.32 -9.59
C LEU A 513 10.60 7.51 -11.07
N VAL A 514 10.38 6.47 -11.89
CA VAL A 514 10.58 6.51 -13.36
C VAL A 514 9.70 7.57 -14.01
N GLY A 515 8.41 7.62 -13.66
CA GLY A 515 7.47 8.58 -14.23
C GLY A 515 7.73 10.04 -13.82
N LYS A 516 8.31 10.26 -12.64
CA LYS A 516 8.61 11.60 -12.12
C LYS A 516 9.97 12.13 -12.57
N PHE A 517 10.97 11.26 -12.75
CA PHE A 517 12.34 11.63 -13.08
C PHE A 517 12.88 10.87 -14.32
N PRO A 518 12.20 10.93 -15.48
CA PRO A 518 12.52 10.11 -16.65
C PRO A 518 13.89 10.42 -17.29
N ASP A 519 14.50 11.56 -16.94
CA ASP A 519 15.80 12.00 -17.45
C ASP A 519 16.98 11.47 -16.60
N THR A 520 16.72 10.98 -15.37
CA THR A 520 17.74 10.38 -14.49
C THR A 520 17.47 8.91 -14.15
N VAL A 521 16.21 8.49 -14.16
CA VAL A 521 15.79 7.10 -13.90
C VAL A 521 15.23 6.50 -15.18
N SER A 522 15.97 5.58 -15.80
CA SER A 522 15.59 4.98 -17.08
C SER A 522 14.38 4.05 -16.98
N VAL A 523 13.60 3.93 -18.07
CA VAL A 523 12.40 3.08 -18.14
C VAL A 523 12.66 1.62 -17.73
N TRP A 524 13.89 1.12 -17.92
CA TRP A 524 14.34 -0.22 -17.52
C TRP A 524 14.22 -0.49 -16.02
N TRP A 525 14.18 0.53 -15.15
CA TRP A 525 13.90 0.33 -13.72
C TRP A 525 12.52 -0.28 -13.45
N ILE A 526 11.54 -0.12 -14.35
CA ILE A 526 10.24 -0.80 -14.24
C ILE A 526 10.41 -2.34 -14.28
N LEU A 527 11.48 -2.87 -14.88
CA LEU A 527 11.81 -4.31 -14.82
C LEU A 527 12.27 -4.73 -13.42
N LEU A 528 13.00 -3.88 -12.68
CA LEU A 528 13.37 -4.15 -11.27
C LEU A 528 12.12 -4.19 -10.38
N GLY A 529 11.15 -3.29 -10.59
CA GLY A 529 9.85 -3.38 -9.92
C GLY A 529 9.09 -4.67 -10.28
N SER A 530 9.15 -5.08 -11.55
CA SER A 530 8.51 -6.32 -12.04
C SER A 530 9.15 -7.59 -11.47
N LEU A 531 10.46 -7.56 -11.19
CA LEU A 531 11.20 -8.59 -10.44
C LEU A 531 10.75 -8.65 -8.96
N LEU A 532 10.64 -7.51 -8.28
CA LEU A 532 10.22 -7.46 -6.87
C LEU A 532 8.77 -7.92 -6.66
N ASP A 533 7.87 -7.60 -7.59
CA ASP A 533 6.50 -8.15 -7.61
C ASP A 533 6.48 -9.66 -7.92
N GLY A 534 7.41 -10.16 -8.75
CA GLY A 534 7.56 -11.60 -8.97
C GLY A 534 8.04 -12.34 -7.71
N LEU A 535 9.04 -11.78 -7.01
CA LEU A 535 9.58 -12.34 -5.77
C LEU A 535 8.56 -12.35 -4.61
N SER A 536 7.59 -11.42 -4.60
CA SER A 536 6.48 -11.43 -3.64
C SER A 536 5.34 -12.40 -4.01
N GLY A 537 5.42 -13.05 -5.17
CA GLY A 537 4.38 -13.92 -5.72
C GLY A 537 3.29 -13.21 -6.52
N SER A 538 3.38 -11.88 -6.66
CA SER A 538 2.49 -11.03 -7.45
C SER A 538 1.00 -11.18 -7.08
N PHE A 539 0.13 -10.55 -7.87
CA PHE A 539 -1.32 -10.69 -7.80
C PHE A 539 -1.79 -12.17 -7.76
N THR A 540 -1.10 -13.05 -8.49
CA THR A 540 -1.36 -14.49 -8.59
C THR A 540 -1.33 -15.21 -7.24
N THR A 541 -0.29 -14.98 -6.42
CA THR A 541 -0.21 -15.57 -5.07
C THR A 541 -1.22 -14.90 -4.12
N GLY A 542 -1.49 -13.60 -4.29
CA GLY A 542 -2.55 -12.90 -3.56
C GLY A 542 -3.93 -13.56 -3.75
N MET A 543 -4.29 -13.89 -5.00
CA MET A 543 -5.51 -14.65 -5.31
C MET A 543 -5.50 -16.06 -4.72
N ALA A 544 -4.40 -16.81 -4.85
CA ALA A 544 -4.32 -18.16 -4.31
C ALA A 544 -4.48 -18.20 -2.78
N LEU A 545 -3.88 -17.25 -2.06
CA LEU A 545 -4.03 -17.09 -0.61
C LEU A 545 -5.44 -16.63 -0.22
N ALA A 546 -6.08 -15.75 -1.01
CA ALA A 546 -7.47 -15.36 -0.81
C ALA A 546 -8.45 -16.53 -1.03
N PHE A 547 -8.21 -17.39 -2.03
CA PHE A 547 -8.95 -18.63 -2.23
C PHE A 547 -8.70 -19.62 -1.08
N ALA A 548 -7.46 -19.78 -0.60
CA ALA A 548 -7.16 -20.66 0.53
C ALA A 548 -7.93 -20.21 1.79
N TYR A 549 -7.87 -18.91 2.11
CA TYR A 549 -8.67 -18.29 3.17
C TYR A 549 -10.18 -18.52 2.97
N ALA A 550 -10.67 -18.41 1.73
CA ALA A 550 -12.06 -18.71 1.42
C ALA A 550 -12.42 -20.19 1.65
N THR A 551 -11.53 -21.14 1.32
CA THR A 551 -11.76 -22.58 1.57
C THR A 551 -11.67 -22.99 3.03
N ASP A 552 -10.88 -22.27 3.83
CA ASP A 552 -10.87 -22.39 5.30
C ASP A 552 -12.21 -21.91 5.89
N CYS A 553 -12.84 -20.90 5.26
CA CYS A 553 -14.08 -20.27 5.72
C CYS A 553 -15.39 -20.83 5.14
N THR A 554 -15.35 -21.72 4.12
CA THR A 554 -16.55 -22.10 3.37
C THR A 554 -16.68 -23.61 3.08
N ALA A 555 -17.89 -24.12 3.34
CA ALA A 555 -18.26 -25.50 3.04
C ALA A 555 -18.16 -25.81 1.53
N PRO A 556 -17.73 -27.02 1.14
CA PRO A 556 -17.44 -27.42 -0.25
C PRO A 556 -18.53 -27.04 -1.26
N GLU A 557 -19.80 -27.27 -0.90
CA GLU A 557 -20.96 -26.97 -1.73
C GLU A 557 -21.11 -25.49 -2.09
N ARG A 558 -20.59 -24.59 -1.24
CA ARG A 558 -20.70 -23.13 -1.39
C ARG A 558 -19.41 -22.48 -1.90
N ARG A 559 -18.33 -23.26 -2.10
CA ARG A 559 -17.04 -22.77 -2.63
C ARG A 559 -17.20 -22.12 -4.01
N ARG A 560 -18.09 -22.61 -4.87
CA ARG A 560 -18.40 -22.01 -6.20
C ARG A 560 -18.80 -20.55 -6.09
N THR A 561 -19.75 -20.25 -5.21
CA THR A 561 -20.25 -18.88 -4.98
C THR A 561 -19.23 -18.02 -4.23
N ALA A 562 -18.44 -18.60 -3.32
CA ALA A 562 -17.38 -17.90 -2.61
C ALA A 562 -16.24 -17.46 -3.56
N PHE A 563 -15.72 -18.37 -4.39
CA PHE A 563 -14.74 -18.05 -5.43
C PHE A 563 -15.33 -17.11 -6.49
N GLY A 564 -16.61 -17.26 -6.82
CA GLY A 564 -17.35 -16.32 -7.67
C GLY A 564 -17.33 -14.90 -7.12
N ALA A 565 -17.49 -14.72 -5.80
CA ALA A 565 -17.39 -13.41 -5.16
C ALA A 565 -15.96 -12.82 -5.22
N PHE A 566 -14.92 -13.63 -5.01
CA PHE A 566 -13.53 -13.15 -5.15
C PHE A 566 -13.17 -12.76 -6.60
N HIS A 567 -13.63 -13.54 -7.59
CA HIS A 567 -13.52 -13.13 -8.99
C HIS A 567 -14.38 -11.90 -9.31
N ALA A 568 -15.56 -11.74 -8.72
CA ALA A 568 -16.34 -10.52 -8.86
C ALA A 568 -15.59 -9.29 -8.29
N THR A 569 -14.91 -9.41 -7.14
CA THR A 569 -14.04 -8.35 -6.60
C THR A 569 -12.89 -8.02 -7.54
N LEU A 570 -12.23 -9.03 -8.13
CA LEU A 570 -11.19 -8.84 -9.15
C LEU A 570 -11.73 -8.08 -10.37
N PHE A 571 -12.79 -8.56 -11.00
CA PHE A 571 -13.35 -7.92 -12.19
C PHE A 571 -14.00 -6.57 -11.88
N THR A 572 -14.45 -6.31 -10.65
CA THR A 572 -14.83 -4.97 -10.17
C THR A 572 -13.61 -4.04 -10.17
N GLY A 573 -12.46 -4.54 -9.71
CA GLY A 573 -11.18 -3.83 -9.80
C GLY A 573 -10.78 -3.47 -11.23
N ILE A 574 -10.83 -4.45 -12.15
CA ILE A 574 -10.49 -4.28 -13.58
C ILE A 574 -11.55 -3.43 -14.32
N ALA A 575 -12.82 -3.44 -13.88
CA ALA A 575 -13.88 -2.61 -14.43
C ALA A 575 -13.72 -1.13 -14.02
N PHE A 576 -13.75 -0.86 -12.71
CA PHE A 576 -13.83 0.51 -12.21
C PHE A 576 -12.46 1.18 -12.09
N GLY A 577 -11.37 0.43 -11.92
CA GLY A 577 -10.01 0.97 -11.84
C GLY A 577 -9.65 1.85 -13.05
N PRO A 578 -9.68 1.33 -14.30
CA PRO A 578 -9.40 2.12 -15.50
C PRO A 578 -10.38 3.28 -15.70
N LEU A 579 -11.65 3.12 -15.34
CA LEU A 579 -12.65 4.19 -15.44
C LEU A 579 -12.32 5.35 -14.48
N ILE A 580 -12.07 5.06 -13.20
CA ILE A 580 -11.66 6.04 -12.19
C ILE A 580 -10.33 6.71 -12.58
N ALA A 581 -9.35 5.91 -13.04
CA ALA A 581 -8.09 6.42 -13.55
C ALA A 581 -8.28 7.40 -14.72
N SER A 582 -9.09 7.04 -15.72
CA SER A 582 -9.37 7.89 -16.88
C SER A 582 -10.09 9.19 -16.52
N ALA A 583 -11.02 9.14 -15.55
CA ALA A 583 -11.72 10.31 -15.03
C ALA A 583 -10.77 11.26 -14.29
N LEU A 584 -9.86 10.74 -13.46
CA LEU A 584 -8.87 11.56 -12.75
C LEU A 584 -7.78 12.13 -13.67
N MET A 585 -7.31 11.35 -14.66
CA MET A 585 -6.39 11.86 -15.67
C MET A 585 -7.00 13.03 -16.46
N ARG A 586 -8.30 13.00 -16.75
CA ARG A 586 -9.03 14.12 -17.36
C ARG A 586 -9.25 15.30 -16.40
N ALA A 587 -9.53 15.04 -15.13
CA ALA A 587 -9.88 16.07 -14.15
C ALA A 587 -8.67 16.83 -13.55
N LEU A 588 -7.46 16.25 -13.67
CA LEU A 588 -6.24 16.76 -13.02
C LEU A 588 -5.04 16.87 -13.99
N ASP A 589 -5.28 16.67 -15.29
CA ASP A 589 -4.31 16.71 -16.40
C ASP A 589 -2.95 16.05 -16.11
N SER A 590 -3.01 14.88 -15.45
CA SER A 590 -1.81 14.19 -14.98
C SER A 590 -2.03 12.69 -14.87
N VAL A 591 -1.15 11.91 -15.50
CA VAL A 591 -1.11 10.44 -15.37
C VAL A 591 -0.62 10.03 -13.97
N MET A 592 0.23 10.85 -13.34
CA MET A 592 0.94 10.50 -12.11
C MET A 592 0.02 10.35 -10.89
N ILE A 593 -1.14 11.01 -10.87
CA ILE A 593 -2.11 10.87 -9.77
C ILE A 593 -2.61 9.43 -9.62
N VAL A 594 -2.68 8.66 -10.72
CA VAL A 594 -3.17 7.29 -10.67
C VAL A 594 -2.20 6.39 -9.91
N PHE A 595 -0.90 6.47 -10.18
CA PHE A 595 0.10 5.65 -9.46
C PHE A 595 0.14 5.98 -7.96
N TYR A 596 -0.04 7.26 -7.58
CA TYR A 596 -0.19 7.64 -6.17
C TYR A 596 -1.43 7.02 -5.50
N LEU A 597 -2.55 6.90 -6.22
CA LEU A 597 -3.76 6.23 -5.70
C LEU A 597 -3.66 4.69 -5.69
N VAL A 598 -2.98 4.09 -6.66
CA VAL A 598 -2.68 2.65 -6.68
C VAL A 598 -1.80 2.28 -5.49
N LEU A 599 -0.75 3.08 -5.22
CA LEU A 599 0.09 2.96 -4.03
C LEU A 599 -0.74 3.11 -2.74
N ALA A 600 -1.63 4.11 -2.65
CA ALA A 600 -2.52 4.27 -1.51
C ALA A 600 -3.49 3.08 -1.32
N GLY A 601 -4.01 2.50 -2.41
CA GLY A 601 -4.88 1.32 -2.39
C GLY A 601 -4.18 0.08 -1.83
N HIS A 602 -2.93 -0.15 -2.23
CA HIS A 602 -2.10 -1.20 -1.64
C HIS A 602 -1.81 -0.96 -0.15
N LEU A 603 -1.49 0.28 0.25
CA LEU A 603 -1.27 0.62 1.66
C LEU A 603 -2.53 0.43 2.52
N VAL A 604 -3.71 0.81 2.02
CA VAL A 604 -5.01 0.57 2.68
C VAL A 604 -5.28 -0.94 2.85
N PHE A 605 -5.01 -1.76 1.83
CA PHE A 605 -5.14 -3.21 1.94
C PHE A 605 -4.18 -3.79 2.99
N LEU A 606 -2.90 -3.41 2.95
CA LEU A 606 -1.88 -3.84 3.92
C LEU A 606 -2.30 -3.48 5.36
N THR A 607 -2.75 -2.26 5.61
CA THR A 607 -3.22 -1.80 6.93
C THR A 607 -4.47 -2.56 7.38
N PHE A 608 -5.45 -2.82 6.51
CA PHE A 608 -6.63 -3.59 6.87
C PHE A 608 -6.29 -5.05 7.17
N VAL A 609 -5.47 -5.69 6.33
CA VAL A 609 -5.02 -7.08 6.56
C VAL A 609 -4.25 -7.17 7.87
N ALA A 610 -3.39 -6.21 8.20
CA ALA A 610 -2.68 -6.18 9.48
C ALA A 610 -3.64 -6.04 10.69
N LEU A 611 -4.50 -5.01 10.70
CA LEU A 611 -5.25 -4.58 11.89
C LEU A 611 -6.61 -5.26 12.08
N VAL A 612 -7.32 -5.59 10.99
CA VAL A 612 -8.75 -5.97 11.04
C VAL A 612 -8.96 -7.45 10.74
N LEU A 613 -8.25 -8.01 9.75
CA LEU A 613 -8.48 -9.39 9.31
C LEU A 613 -8.09 -10.40 10.41
N PRO A 614 -8.97 -11.35 10.80
CA PRO A 614 -8.60 -12.49 11.65
C PRO A 614 -7.92 -13.58 10.83
N GLU A 615 -7.17 -14.46 11.49
CA GLU A 615 -6.57 -15.65 10.88
C GLU A 615 -7.66 -16.71 10.58
N SER A 616 -7.57 -17.37 9.42
CA SER A 616 -8.52 -18.44 9.03
C SER A 616 -8.04 -19.83 9.41
N LEU A 617 -6.74 -20.06 9.36
CA LEU A 617 -6.18 -21.39 9.59
C LEU A 617 -6.03 -21.67 11.09
N ALA A 618 -6.76 -22.68 11.59
CA ALA A 618 -6.73 -23.13 12.98
C ALA A 618 -5.29 -23.40 13.47
N LYS A 619 -5.00 -23.06 14.74
CA LYS A 619 -3.65 -23.18 15.34
C LYS A 619 -3.08 -24.58 15.20
N ASP A 620 -3.90 -25.60 15.41
CA ASP A 620 -3.48 -27.00 15.52
C ASP A 620 -3.05 -27.53 14.14
N ARG A 621 -3.74 -27.08 13.07
CA ARG A 621 -3.29 -27.29 11.68
C ARG A 621 -1.96 -26.59 11.39
N GLN A 622 -1.71 -25.41 11.96
CA GLN A 622 -0.40 -24.74 11.84
C GLN A 622 0.70 -25.48 12.61
N LEU A 623 0.39 -26.13 13.74
CA LEU A 623 1.35 -26.94 14.50
C LEU A 623 1.72 -28.21 13.74
N LEU A 624 0.74 -28.98 13.27
CA LEU A 624 0.93 -30.14 12.40
C LEU A 624 1.73 -29.81 11.12
N ALA A 625 1.54 -28.62 10.55
CA ALA A 625 2.32 -28.14 9.41
C ALA A 625 3.78 -27.75 9.77
N ARG A 626 4.04 -27.33 11.01
CA ARG A 626 5.39 -27.04 11.52
C ARG A 626 6.14 -28.32 11.90
N GLU A 627 5.47 -29.29 12.50
CA GLU A 627 6.03 -30.61 12.83
C GLU A 627 6.55 -31.29 11.56
N LYS A 628 5.67 -31.52 10.57
CA LYS A 628 6.04 -32.09 9.26
C LYS A 628 7.20 -31.34 8.57
N TYR A 629 7.31 -30.03 8.78
CA TYR A 629 8.43 -29.24 8.26
C TYR A 629 9.71 -29.41 9.09
N ARG A 630 9.65 -29.53 10.42
CA ARG A 630 10.80 -29.88 11.26
C ARG A 630 11.34 -31.25 10.90
N ASP A 631 10.47 -32.23 10.69
CA ASP A 631 10.83 -33.60 10.32
C ASP A 631 11.52 -33.63 8.95
N ALA A 632 10.96 -32.92 7.97
CA ALA A 632 11.54 -32.78 6.63
C ALA A 632 12.90 -32.04 6.64
N VAL A 633 13.08 -31.04 7.52
CA VAL A 633 14.36 -30.35 7.71
C VAL A 633 15.38 -31.23 8.43
N ALA A 634 14.98 -32.00 9.44
CA ALA A 634 15.84 -32.97 10.11
C ALA A 634 16.34 -34.04 9.12
N ALA A 635 15.43 -34.60 8.31
CA ALA A 635 15.76 -35.52 7.21
C ALA A 635 16.54 -34.88 6.03
N ALA A 636 16.86 -33.58 6.12
CA ALA A 636 17.72 -32.85 5.20
C ALA A 636 18.99 -32.29 5.85
N ALA A 637 19.16 -32.39 7.18
CA ALA A 637 20.30 -31.82 7.89
C ALA A 637 21.63 -32.50 7.55
N ASP A 638 21.61 -33.82 7.33
CA ASP A 638 22.79 -34.61 6.92
C ASP A 638 23.18 -34.41 5.44
N LYS A 639 22.42 -33.60 4.68
CA LYS A 639 22.64 -33.39 3.24
C LYS A 639 23.42 -32.10 3.01
N SER A 640 24.52 -32.21 2.27
CA SER A 640 25.29 -31.05 1.81
C SER A 640 24.40 -30.10 1.01
N TRP A 641 24.63 -28.79 1.10
CA TRP A 641 23.77 -27.77 0.45
C TRP A 641 23.58 -28.00 -1.06
N LEU A 642 24.59 -28.55 -1.75
CA LEU A 642 24.50 -28.98 -3.15
C LEU A 642 23.53 -30.15 -3.36
N GLN A 643 23.49 -31.12 -2.44
CA GLN A 643 22.54 -32.23 -2.46
C GLN A 643 21.12 -31.74 -2.14
N THR A 644 20.99 -30.80 -1.20
CA THR A 644 19.70 -30.18 -0.85
C THR A 644 19.12 -29.35 -2.01
N LEU A 645 19.95 -28.61 -2.74
CA LEU A 645 19.53 -27.97 -4.02
C LEU A 645 19.20 -29.01 -5.10
N LYS A 646 19.99 -30.07 -5.24
CA LYS A 646 19.74 -31.14 -6.23
C LYS A 646 18.49 -31.99 -5.91
N ALA A 647 18.06 -32.02 -4.65
CA ALA A 647 16.83 -32.67 -4.19
C ALA A 647 15.60 -31.74 -4.22
N TYR A 648 15.79 -30.44 -4.41
CA TYR A 648 14.68 -29.48 -4.42
C TYR A 648 13.87 -29.59 -5.72
N ASN A 649 12.61 -30.04 -5.61
CA ASN A 649 11.72 -30.23 -6.75
C ASN A 649 10.60 -29.18 -6.79
N MET A 650 10.81 -28.11 -7.57
CA MET A 650 9.82 -27.05 -7.84
C MET A 650 8.43 -27.59 -8.22
N PHE A 651 8.37 -28.73 -8.91
CA PHE A 651 7.13 -29.31 -9.42
C PHE A 651 6.48 -30.33 -8.47
N GLU A 652 7.05 -30.54 -7.27
CA GLU A 652 6.47 -31.43 -6.24
C GLU A 652 4.97 -31.14 -5.95
N PRO A 653 4.52 -29.87 -5.82
CA PRO A 653 3.11 -29.56 -5.60
C PRO A 653 2.17 -30.10 -6.68
N LEU A 654 2.64 -30.29 -7.92
CA LEU A 654 1.80 -30.77 -9.01
C LEU A 654 1.36 -32.24 -8.83
N TRP A 655 2.07 -33.03 -8.01
CA TRP A 655 1.69 -34.42 -7.73
C TRP A 655 0.37 -34.54 -6.96
N VAL A 656 -0.10 -33.49 -6.28
CA VAL A 656 -1.44 -33.47 -5.65
C VAL A 656 -2.58 -33.59 -6.67
N LEU A 657 -2.32 -33.26 -7.94
CA LEU A 657 -3.27 -33.42 -9.06
C LEU A 657 -3.30 -34.86 -9.60
N LEU A 658 -2.33 -35.70 -9.23
CA LEU A 658 -2.17 -37.08 -9.67
C LEU A 658 -1.98 -38.03 -8.48
N PRO A 659 -2.90 -38.05 -7.49
CA PRO A 659 -2.73 -38.80 -6.23
C PRO A 659 -2.49 -40.29 -6.48
N ARG A 660 -1.44 -40.84 -5.85
CA ARG A 660 -1.05 -42.26 -5.89
C ARG A 660 -1.16 -42.83 -4.47
N GLY A 661 -2.14 -43.68 -4.23
CA GLY A 661 -2.42 -44.28 -2.92
C GLY A 661 -3.79 -44.96 -2.90
N PRO A 662 -4.16 -45.62 -1.77
CA PRO A 662 -5.52 -46.11 -1.56
C PRO A 662 -6.57 -45.00 -1.73
N GLY A 663 -7.80 -45.37 -2.06
CA GLY A 663 -8.88 -44.42 -2.41
C GLY A 663 -8.74 -43.71 -3.76
N SER A 664 -7.56 -43.69 -4.41
CA SER A 664 -7.34 -42.98 -5.68
C SER A 664 -7.77 -43.78 -6.91
N SER A 665 -8.83 -43.32 -7.59
CA SER A 665 -9.28 -43.92 -8.86
C SER A 665 -8.62 -43.31 -10.10
N ALA A 666 -8.52 -44.08 -11.18
CA ALA A 666 -8.09 -43.55 -12.49
C ALA A 666 -9.02 -42.45 -13.02
N ARG A 667 -10.31 -42.49 -12.64
CA ARG A 667 -11.32 -41.48 -12.99
C ARG A 667 -11.06 -40.16 -12.26
N LEU A 668 -10.69 -40.23 -10.97
CA LEU A 668 -10.30 -39.07 -10.15
C LEU A 668 -9.06 -38.38 -10.71
N ARG A 669 -7.98 -39.14 -10.95
CA ARG A 669 -6.73 -38.62 -11.54
C ARG A 669 -6.98 -37.93 -12.89
N ARG A 670 -7.83 -38.50 -13.75
CA ARG A 670 -8.22 -37.87 -15.02
C ARG A 670 -8.99 -36.57 -14.82
N ASN A 671 -9.99 -36.54 -13.92
CA ASN A 671 -10.73 -35.33 -13.61
C ASN A 671 -9.83 -34.20 -13.11
N LEU A 672 -8.96 -34.48 -12.13
CA LEU A 672 -8.06 -33.49 -11.52
C LEU A 672 -7.10 -32.91 -12.57
N PHE A 673 -6.45 -33.77 -13.36
CA PHE A 673 -5.55 -33.35 -14.44
C PHE A 673 -6.26 -32.51 -15.50
N VAL A 674 -7.44 -32.94 -15.97
CA VAL A 674 -8.20 -32.22 -17.00
C VAL A 674 -8.74 -30.88 -16.47
N LEU A 675 -9.22 -30.81 -15.22
CA LEU A 675 -9.65 -29.55 -14.61
C LEU A 675 -8.48 -28.57 -14.48
N ALA A 676 -7.33 -29.02 -13.97
CA ALA A 676 -6.14 -28.18 -13.83
C ALA A 676 -5.61 -27.72 -15.21
N ALA A 677 -5.64 -28.58 -16.22
CA ALA A 677 -5.27 -28.20 -17.59
C ALA A 677 -6.21 -27.12 -18.16
N ILE A 678 -7.53 -27.27 -18.01
CA ILE A 678 -8.52 -26.29 -18.48
C ILE A 678 -8.37 -24.94 -17.74
N ASP A 679 -8.24 -24.97 -16.41
CA ASP A 679 -7.97 -23.81 -15.54
C ASP A 679 -6.73 -23.03 -16.03
N THR A 680 -5.62 -23.76 -16.20
CA THR A 680 -4.35 -23.21 -16.70
C THR A 680 -4.46 -22.62 -18.10
N MET A 681 -5.17 -23.29 -19.02
CA MET A 681 -5.35 -22.85 -20.41
C MET A 681 -6.22 -21.59 -20.49
N MET A 682 -7.34 -21.55 -19.76
CA MET A 682 -8.21 -20.36 -19.71
C MET A 682 -7.50 -19.17 -19.06
N PHE A 683 -6.74 -19.39 -17.98
CA PHE A 683 -5.93 -18.34 -17.35
C PHE A 683 -4.81 -17.84 -18.27
N GLY A 684 -4.11 -18.74 -18.97
CA GLY A 684 -3.08 -18.38 -19.94
C GLY A 684 -3.64 -17.51 -21.08
N VAL A 685 -4.78 -17.91 -21.67
CA VAL A 685 -5.48 -17.13 -22.69
C VAL A 685 -5.90 -15.75 -22.17
N ALA A 686 -6.42 -15.67 -20.95
CA ALA A 686 -6.76 -14.39 -20.32
C ALA A 686 -5.51 -13.48 -20.16
N MET A 687 -4.41 -14.01 -19.62
CA MET A 687 -3.17 -13.25 -19.41
C MET A 687 -2.49 -12.81 -20.71
N GLY A 688 -2.54 -13.62 -21.76
CA GLY A 688 -2.04 -13.25 -23.09
C GLY A 688 -2.86 -12.14 -23.74
N THR A 689 -4.19 -12.23 -23.63
CA THR A 689 -5.12 -11.31 -24.31
C THR A 689 -5.09 -9.90 -23.72
N MET A 690 -4.87 -9.75 -22.41
CA MET A 690 -4.92 -8.46 -21.69
C MET A 690 -4.02 -7.37 -22.29
N GLN A 691 -2.80 -7.72 -22.73
CA GLN A 691 -1.90 -6.77 -23.41
C GLN A 691 -2.30 -6.57 -24.88
N ILE A 692 -2.55 -7.68 -25.58
CA ILE A 692 -2.75 -7.73 -27.03
C ILE A 692 -4.00 -6.98 -27.46
N ILE A 693 -5.08 -7.04 -26.68
CA ILE A 693 -6.34 -6.39 -27.02
C ILE A 693 -6.26 -4.85 -27.01
N ILE A 694 -5.41 -4.28 -26.15
CA ILE A 694 -5.21 -2.82 -26.06
C ILE A 694 -4.37 -2.34 -27.25
N ILE A 695 -3.25 -3.01 -27.55
CA ILE A 695 -2.39 -2.62 -28.68
C ILE A 695 -3.06 -2.89 -30.05
N TYR A 696 -3.86 -3.95 -30.16
CA TYR A 696 -4.69 -4.20 -31.34
C TYR A 696 -5.72 -3.08 -31.56
N ALA A 697 -6.44 -2.67 -30.51
CA ALA A 697 -7.45 -1.63 -30.65
C ALA A 697 -6.85 -0.24 -30.92
N GLN A 698 -5.69 0.07 -30.33
CA GLN A 698 -4.91 1.28 -30.66
C GLN A 698 -4.46 1.28 -32.14
N PHE A 699 -3.97 0.15 -32.65
CA PHE A 699 -3.52 0.01 -34.03
C PHE A 699 -4.68 0.01 -35.05
N ARG A 700 -5.75 -0.76 -34.78
CA ARG A 700 -6.84 -1.01 -35.75
C ARG A 700 -7.94 0.04 -35.75
N TYR A 701 -8.26 0.62 -34.59
CA TYR A 701 -9.35 1.62 -34.46
C TYR A 701 -8.85 2.99 -33.97
N GLY A 702 -7.53 3.16 -33.79
CA GLY A 702 -6.95 4.41 -33.33
C GLY A 702 -7.30 4.80 -31.88
N TRP A 703 -7.81 3.86 -31.07
CA TRP A 703 -8.32 4.11 -29.73
C TRP A 703 -7.28 4.76 -28.79
N ASP A 704 -7.74 5.73 -28.01
CA ASP A 704 -6.96 6.41 -27.00
C ASP A 704 -7.02 5.69 -25.63
N LYS A 705 -6.32 6.27 -24.65
CA LYS A 705 -6.30 5.81 -23.25
C LYS A 705 -7.69 5.75 -22.61
N VAL A 706 -8.62 6.62 -22.98
CA VAL A 706 -10.00 6.64 -22.46
C VAL A 706 -10.89 5.65 -23.18
N ALA A 707 -10.90 5.57 -24.51
CA ALA A 707 -11.66 4.55 -25.26
C ALA A 707 -11.27 3.13 -24.82
N SER A 708 -9.96 2.88 -24.66
CA SER A 708 -9.44 1.61 -24.13
C SER A 708 -9.95 1.32 -22.71
N SER A 709 -9.99 2.33 -21.84
CA SER A 709 -10.50 2.22 -20.46
C SER A 709 -12.03 2.01 -20.41
N MET A 710 -12.78 2.65 -21.31
CA MET A 710 -14.24 2.49 -21.42
C MET A 710 -14.62 1.09 -21.93
N PHE A 711 -13.92 0.58 -22.94
CA PHE A 711 -14.10 -0.80 -23.41
C PHE A 711 -13.81 -1.83 -22.32
N LEU A 712 -12.64 -1.73 -21.66
CA LEU A 712 -12.25 -2.66 -20.60
C LEU A 712 -13.22 -2.57 -19.40
N GLY A 713 -13.69 -1.36 -19.09
CA GLY A 713 -14.74 -1.10 -18.12
C GLY A 713 -16.04 -1.84 -18.45
N ALA A 714 -16.61 -1.61 -19.63
CA ALA A 714 -17.88 -2.21 -20.07
C ALA A 714 -17.84 -3.74 -20.08
N VAL A 715 -16.76 -4.33 -20.62
CA VAL A 715 -16.56 -5.79 -20.64
C VAL A 715 -16.52 -6.37 -19.21
N ASN A 716 -15.80 -5.74 -18.29
CA ASN A 716 -15.68 -6.26 -16.94
C ASN A 716 -16.91 -5.95 -16.06
N ILE A 717 -17.65 -4.86 -16.30
CA ILE A 717 -18.97 -4.63 -15.67
C ILE A 717 -19.92 -5.79 -16.02
N CYS A 718 -20.00 -6.20 -17.29
CA CYS A 718 -20.84 -7.32 -17.69
C CYS A 718 -20.40 -8.63 -17.03
N ARG A 719 -19.09 -8.88 -16.93
CA ARG A 719 -18.52 -10.03 -16.19
C ARG A 719 -18.82 -10.00 -14.69
N VAL A 720 -18.82 -8.82 -14.05
CA VAL A 720 -19.22 -8.66 -12.65
C VAL A 720 -20.70 -8.98 -12.47
N THR A 721 -21.60 -8.44 -13.32
CA THR A 721 -23.03 -8.77 -13.28
C THR A 721 -23.27 -10.27 -13.48
N ALA A 722 -22.54 -10.91 -14.39
CA ALA A 722 -22.60 -12.36 -14.62
C ALA A 722 -22.21 -13.18 -13.38
N LEU A 723 -21.24 -12.71 -12.59
CA LEU A 723 -20.78 -13.38 -11.36
C LEU A 723 -21.61 -13.06 -10.11
N VAL A 724 -22.10 -11.82 -9.97
CA VAL A 724 -22.83 -11.35 -8.78
C VAL A 724 -24.32 -11.70 -8.85
N ALA A 725 -24.94 -11.60 -10.04
CA ALA A 725 -26.35 -11.94 -10.24
C ALA A 725 -26.53 -13.29 -10.95
N GLY A 726 -25.79 -13.53 -12.05
CA GLY A 726 -25.94 -14.73 -12.86
C GLY A 726 -25.62 -16.03 -12.13
N LEU A 727 -24.45 -16.12 -11.49
CA LEU A 727 -24.01 -17.34 -10.81
C LEU A 727 -24.92 -17.75 -9.62
N PRO A 728 -25.35 -16.84 -8.71
CA PRO A 728 -26.34 -17.20 -7.68
C PRO A 728 -27.72 -17.55 -8.24
N LEU A 729 -28.16 -16.89 -9.32
CA LEU A 729 -29.44 -17.21 -9.98
C LEU A 729 -29.44 -18.62 -10.58
N LEU A 730 -28.33 -19.02 -11.24
CA LEU A 730 -28.14 -20.38 -11.74
C LEU A 730 -28.16 -21.41 -10.59
N ASP A 731 -27.44 -21.15 -9.50
CA ASP A 731 -27.42 -22.05 -8.34
C ASP A 731 -28.82 -22.19 -7.69
N PHE A 732 -29.57 -21.09 -7.58
CA PHE A 732 -30.96 -21.09 -7.10
C PHE A 732 -31.90 -21.91 -8.01
N ILE A 733 -31.90 -21.66 -9.32
CA ILE A 733 -32.77 -22.34 -10.28
C ILE A 733 -32.53 -23.85 -10.28
N PHE A 734 -31.27 -24.28 -10.31
CA PHE A 734 -30.94 -25.70 -10.40
C PHE A 734 -31.05 -26.44 -9.06
N ARG A 735 -30.64 -25.85 -7.92
CA ARG A 735 -30.83 -26.52 -6.61
C ARG A 735 -32.30 -26.65 -6.21
N ARG A 736 -33.15 -25.67 -6.58
CA ARG A 736 -34.60 -25.75 -6.30
C ARG A 736 -35.29 -26.94 -6.98
N ARG A 737 -34.74 -27.45 -8.10
CA ARG A 737 -35.20 -28.73 -8.70
C ARG A 737 -34.69 -29.97 -7.94
N VAL A 738 -33.43 -29.97 -7.51
CA VAL A 738 -32.80 -31.14 -6.84
C VAL A 738 -33.32 -31.35 -5.41
N SER A 739 -33.72 -30.28 -4.73
CA SER A 739 -34.24 -30.33 -3.36
C SER A 739 -35.52 -31.16 -3.17
N SER A 740 -36.19 -31.58 -4.26
CA SER A 740 -37.46 -32.30 -4.20
C SER A 740 -37.33 -33.84 -4.08
N SER A 741 -36.11 -34.41 -4.06
CA SER A 741 -35.95 -35.88 -4.15
C SER A 741 -34.77 -36.52 -3.41
N SER A 742 -33.86 -35.77 -2.77
CA SER A 742 -32.67 -36.39 -2.13
C SER A 742 -32.05 -35.58 -0.98
N ALA A 743 -32.86 -34.95 -0.14
CA ALA A 743 -32.39 -34.03 0.91
C ALA A 743 -31.66 -34.68 2.11
N ILE A 744 -31.64 -36.01 2.21
CA ILE A 744 -31.21 -36.75 3.42
C ILE A 744 -29.86 -37.48 3.23
N ALA A 745 -29.34 -37.62 2.01
CA ALA A 745 -28.20 -38.49 1.70
C ALA A 745 -27.10 -37.83 0.84
N SER A 746 -26.54 -36.70 1.30
CA SER A 746 -25.41 -36.02 0.63
C SER A 746 -24.27 -35.64 1.59
N GLY A 747 -23.38 -36.60 1.88
CA GLY A 747 -21.99 -36.29 2.22
C GLY A 747 -21.22 -35.71 1.02
N HIS A 748 -19.91 -35.50 1.15
CA HIS A 748 -19.03 -35.01 0.08
C HIS A 748 -19.24 -35.78 -1.23
N LYS A 749 -19.83 -35.12 -2.23
CA LYS A 749 -19.86 -35.55 -3.63
C LYS A 749 -19.03 -34.53 -4.41
N GLY A 750 -18.24 -35.00 -5.37
CA GLY A 750 -17.33 -34.14 -6.15
C GLY A 750 -18.06 -33.20 -7.11
N SER A 751 -17.33 -32.70 -8.11
CA SER A 751 -17.90 -31.78 -9.12
C SER A 751 -19.21 -32.32 -9.71
N ASP A 752 -20.23 -31.45 -9.77
CA ASP A 752 -21.60 -31.81 -10.08
C ASP A 752 -21.98 -31.51 -11.54
N GLY A 753 -23.14 -32.00 -12.00
CA GLY A 753 -23.59 -31.77 -13.38
C GLY A 753 -23.79 -30.30 -13.74
N LEU A 754 -24.03 -29.44 -12.75
CA LEU A 754 -24.18 -27.99 -12.93
C LEU A 754 -22.80 -27.33 -13.11
N ASP A 755 -21.78 -27.73 -12.34
CA ASP A 755 -20.39 -27.30 -12.54
C ASP A 755 -19.95 -27.57 -13.99
N LEU A 756 -20.09 -28.81 -14.46
CA LEU A 756 -19.69 -29.23 -15.81
C LEU A 756 -20.50 -28.49 -16.90
N GLY A 757 -21.78 -28.24 -16.67
CA GLY A 757 -22.64 -27.47 -17.57
C GLY A 757 -22.21 -26.00 -17.68
N ILE A 758 -21.91 -25.36 -16.55
CA ILE A 758 -21.40 -23.98 -16.50
C ILE A 758 -20.04 -23.87 -17.20
N ILE A 759 -19.12 -24.81 -16.95
CA ILE A 759 -17.81 -24.85 -17.62
C ILE A 759 -18.00 -24.91 -19.14
N ARG A 760 -18.81 -25.85 -19.65
CA ARG A 760 -19.09 -25.98 -21.10
C ARG A 760 -19.72 -24.72 -21.70
N ALA A 761 -20.73 -24.15 -21.05
CA ALA A 761 -21.37 -22.92 -21.50
C ALA A 761 -20.40 -21.74 -21.55
N SER A 762 -19.55 -21.59 -20.51
CA SER A 762 -18.56 -20.52 -20.44
C SER A 762 -17.54 -20.58 -21.58
N THR A 763 -17.04 -21.78 -21.91
CA THR A 763 -16.11 -22.00 -23.02
C THR A 763 -16.73 -21.64 -24.37
N VAL A 764 -18.03 -21.85 -24.57
CA VAL A 764 -18.73 -21.44 -25.80
C VAL A 764 -18.85 -19.92 -25.89
N PHE A 765 -19.17 -19.23 -24.80
CA PHE A 765 -19.22 -17.75 -24.79
C PHE A 765 -17.84 -17.12 -25.04
N ASP A 766 -16.77 -17.65 -24.43
CA ASP A 766 -15.41 -17.23 -24.76
C ASP A 766 -15.08 -17.51 -26.24
N LEU A 767 -15.30 -18.73 -26.75
CA LEU A 767 -15.03 -19.09 -28.14
C LEU A 767 -15.70 -18.12 -29.14
N VAL A 768 -16.99 -17.85 -28.98
CA VAL A 768 -17.74 -16.92 -29.84
C VAL A 768 -17.19 -15.49 -29.74
N GLY A 769 -16.89 -15.01 -28.53
CA GLY A 769 -16.34 -13.67 -28.32
C GLY A 769 -14.92 -13.49 -28.91
N TYR A 770 -14.07 -14.52 -28.85
CA TYR A 770 -12.72 -14.47 -29.44
C TYR A 770 -12.71 -14.57 -30.96
N ILE A 771 -13.62 -15.35 -31.56
CA ILE A 771 -13.87 -15.33 -33.01
C ILE A 771 -14.39 -13.93 -33.42
N GLY A 772 -15.29 -13.34 -32.62
CA GLY A 772 -15.77 -11.98 -32.81
C GLY A 772 -14.67 -10.92 -32.77
N TYR A 773 -13.72 -11.02 -31.83
CA TYR A 773 -12.55 -10.12 -31.79
C TYR A 773 -11.73 -10.17 -33.09
N ALA A 774 -11.45 -11.38 -33.61
CA ALA A 774 -10.74 -11.52 -34.89
C ALA A 774 -11.46 -10.81 -36.04
N LEU A 775 -12.76 -11.12 -36.22
CA LEU A 775 -13.54 -10.71 -37.38
C LEU A 775 -14.09 -9.27 -37.28
N SER A 776 -13.91 -8.57 -36.16
CA SER A 776 -14.55 -7.28 -35.87
C SER A 776 -14.11 -6.12 -36.81
N PRO A 777 -14.99 -5.62 -37.71
CA PRO A 777 -14.62 -4.56 -38.64
C PRO A 777 -14.53 -3.19 -37.96
N THR A 778 -15.28 -2.97 -36.88
CA THR A 778 -15.41 -1.70 -36.14
C THR A 778 -15.19 -1.89 -34.64
N GLY A 779 -14.87 -0.81 -33.94
CA GLY A 779 -14.74 -0.80 -32.48
C GLY A 779 -16.03 -1.16 -31.73
N THR A 780 -17.20 -0.96 -32.33
CA THR A 780 -18.49 -1.40 -31.74
C THR A 780 -18.68 -2.91 -31.84
N CYS A 781 -18.30 -3.53 -32.96
CA CYS A 781 -18.26 -4.99 -33.08
C CYS A 781 -17.23 -5.61 -32.10
N MET A 782 -16.08 -4.94 -31.90
CA MET A 782 -15.08 -5.32 -30.90
C MET A 782 -15.67 -5.29 -29.48
N ALA A 783 -16.40 -4.22 -29.13
CA ALA A 783 -17.08 -4.08 -27.84
C ALA A 783 -18.14 -5.17 -27.61
N LEU A 784 -19.00 -5.44 -28.59
CA LEU A 784 -20.02 -6.49 -28.51
C LEU A 784 -19.39 -7.89 -28.34
N SER A 785 -18.32 -8.19 -29.08
CA SER A 785 -17.56 -9.44 -28.97
C SER A 785 -16.99 -9.62 -27.56
N GLY A 786 -16.49 -8.54 -26.96
CA GLY A 786 -15.99 -8.55 -25.58
C GLY A 786 -17.10 -8.71 -24.53
N LEU A 787 -18.29 -8.16 -24.76
CA LEU A 787 -19.44 -8.40 -23.88
C LEU A 787 -19.87 -9.88 -23.93
N ILE A 788 -19.80 -10.54 -25.09
CA ILE A 788 -20.07 -11.99 -25.20
C ILE A 788 -19.00 -12.80 -24.45
N ALA A 789 -17.69 -12.53 -24.68
CA ALA A 789 -16.60 -13.16 -23.92
C ALA A 789 -16.67 -12.87 -22.41
N SER A 790 -17.30 -11.77 -21.99
CA SER A 790 -17.44 -11.44 -20.57
C SER A 790 -18.20 -12.53 -19.80
N LEU A 791 -19.21 -13.14 -20.43
CA LEU A 791 -20.06 -14.21 -19.87
C LEU A 791 -19.28 -15.50 -19.61
N GLY A 792 -18.18 -15.74 -20.34
CA GLY A 792 -17.22 -16.81 -20.08
C GLY A 792 -16.57 -16.73 -18.69
N GLY A 793 -16.58 -15.55 -18.05
CA GLY A 793 -16.01 -15.35 -16.72
C GLY A 793 -16.62 -16.18 -15.58
N ILE A 794 -17.81 -16.79 -15.78
CA ILE A 794 -18.41 -17.72 -14.81
C ILE A 794 -17.66 -19.08 -14.78
N GLY A 795 -16.91 -19.42 -15.83
CA GLY A 795 -16.14 -20.67 -15.92
C GLY A 795 -15.04 -20.77 -14.87
N SER A 796 -14.17 -19.76 -14.76
CA SER A 796 -12.99 -19.77 -13.88
C SER A 796 -13.26 -20.05 -12.40
N PRO A 797 -14.22 -19.40 -11.69
CA PRO A 797 -14.52 -19.77 -10.30
C PRO A 797 -15.16 -21.15 -10.17
N THR A 798 -15.83 -21.64 -11.23
CA THR A 798 -16.44 -22.96 -11.26
C THR A 798 -15.39 -24.06 -11.45
N LEU A 799 -14.35 -23.84 -12.26
CA LEU A 799 -13.19 -24.72 -12.39
C LEU A 799 -12.45 -24.88 -11.05
N GLN A 800 -12.09 -23.76 -10.41
CA GLN A 800 -11.46 -23.74 -9.09
C GLN A 800 -12.30 -24.46 -8.02
N SER A 801 -13.62 -24.23 -8.01
CA SER A 801 -14.52 -24.94 -7.09
C SER A 801 -14.65 -26.43 -7.42
N SER A 802 -14.58 -26.82 -8.68
CA SER A 802 -14.65 -28.23 -9.08
C SER A 802 -13.39 -28.98 -8.67
N LEU A 803 -12.22 -28.38 -8.91
CA LEU A 803 -10.92 -28.92 -8.53
C LEU A 803 -10.83 -29.13 -7.01
N THR A 804 -11.34 -28.19 -6.21
CA THR A 804 -11.37 -28.26 -4.74
C THR A 804 -12.59 -29.01 -4.15
N LYS A 805 -13.53 -29.51 -4.96
CA LYS A 805 -14.59 -30.46 -4.56
C LYS A 805 -14.15 -31.92 -4.64
N HIS A 806 -13.14 -32.22 -5.47
CA HIS A 806 -12.69 -33.60 -5.71
C HIS A 806 -11.75 -34.16 -4.62
N LEU A 807 -11.24 -33.30 -3.73
CA LEU A 807 -10.20 -33.62 -2.76
C LEU A 807 -10.60 -33.12 -1.35
N PRO A 808 -10.13 -33.79 -0.28
CA PRO A 808 -10.49 -33.46 1.09
C PRO A 808 -9.99 -32.07 1.54
N ALA A 809 -10.53 -31.59 2.66
CA ALA A 809 -10.16 -30.31 3.27
C ALA A 809 -8.68 -30.24 3.69
N SER A 810 -8.07 -31.40 3.97
CA SER A 810 -6.64 -31.60 4.27
C SER A 810 -5.72 -31.20 3.10
N LEU A 811 -6.11 -31.50 1.86
CA LEU A 811 -5.31 -31.26 0.66
C LEU A 811 -5.69 -29.99 -0.10
N THR A 812 -6.82 -29.36 0.22
CA THR A 812 -7.37 -28.20 -0.52
C THR A 812 -6.35 -27.06 -0.69
N GLY A 813 -5.54 -26.75 0.33
CA GLY A 813 -4.51 -25.70 0.25
C GLY A 813 -3.36 -26.02 -0.72
N GLN A 814 -2.92 -27.29 -0.76
CA GLN A 814 -1.87 -27.75 -1.67
C GLN A 814 -2.31 -27.67 -3.13
N VAL A 815 -3.58 -28.01 -3.41
CA VAL A 815 -4.21 -27.93 -4.74
C VAL A 815 -4.25 -26.49 -5.26
N LEU A 816 -4.59 -25.53 -4.39
CA LEU A 816 -4.57 -24.10 -4.74
C LEU A 816 -3.14 -23.60 -4.97
N GLY A 817 -2.14 -24.11 -4.22
CA GLY A 817 -0.72 -23.87 -4.49
C GLY A 817 -0.25 -24.45 -5.84
N ALA A 818 -0.73 -25.63 -6.22
CA ALA A 818 -0.45 -26.26 -7.51
C ALA A 818 -1.06 -25.47 -8.68
N SER A 819 -2.32 -25.03 -8.57
CA SER A 819 -2.94 -24.13 -9.55
C SER A 819 -2.19 -22.78 -9.62
N ALA A 820 -1.74 -22.21 -8.50
CA ALA A 820 -0.92 -21.00 -8.49
C ALA A 820 0.41 -21.15 -9.26
N LEU A 821 1.10 -22.29 -9.11
CA LEU A 821 2.29 -22.63 -9.88
C LEU A 821 1.99 -22.74 -11.38
N LEU A 822 0.93 -23.45 -11.75
CA LEU A 822 0.51 -23.58 -13.16
C LEU A 822 0.11 -22.22 -13.77
N HIS A 823 -0.58 -21.36 -13.01
CA HIS A 823 -0.90 -19.99 -13.42
C HIS A 823 0.34 -19.09 -13.58
N ALA A 824 1.36 -19.25 -12.73
CA ALA A 824 2.62 -18.54 -12.90
C ALA A 824 3.36 -18.96 -14.18
N LEU A 825 3.41 -20.27 -14.46
CA LEU A 825 3.97 -20.82 -15.70
C LEU A 825 3.17 -20.37 -16.93
N ALA A 826 1.83 -20.36 -16.86
CA ALA A 826 0.97 -19.85 -17.91
C ALA A 826 1.21 -18.34 -18.18
N ARG A 827 1.45 -17.54 -17.13
CA ARG A 827 1.81 -16.11 -17.25
C ARG A 827 3.17 -15.88 -17.94
N VAL A 828 4.08 -16.85 -17.90
CA VAL A 828 5.32 -16.84 -18.71
C VAL A 828 5.03 -17.25 -20.15
N ILE A 829 4.44 -18.43 -20.34
CA ILE A 829 4.35 -19.11 -21.65
C ILE A 829 3.34 -18.43 -22.58
N ALA A 830 2.14 -18.10 -22.10
CA ALA A 830 1.08 -17.59 -22.95
C ALA A 830 1.39 -16.19 -23.53
N PRO A 831 1.76 -15.15 -22.74
CA PRO A 831 2.13 -13.85 -23.31
C PRO A 831 3.33 -13.94 -24.26
N LEU A 832 4.26 -14.86 -24.06
CA LEU A 832 5.38 -15.08 -24.98
C LEU A 832 4.92 -15.61 -26.34
N ILE A 833 4.09 -16.66 -26.35
CA ILE A 833 3.56 -17.25 -27.58
C ILE A 833 2.69 -16.22 -28.33
N PHE A 834 1.74 -15.58 -27.65
CA PHE A 834 0.77 -14.72 -28.33
C PHE A 834 1.34 -13.36 -28.76
N ASN A 835 2.28 -12.75 -28.01
CA ASN A 835 2.98 -11.55 -28.51
C ASN A 835 3.89 -11.89 -29.69
N LEU A 836 4.55 -13.05 -29.72
CA LEU A 836 5.36 -13.48 -30.86
C LEU A 836 4.48 -13.70 -32.11
N ILE A 837 3.33 -14.36 -31.97
CA ILE A 837 2.34 -14.49 -33.05
C ILE A 837 1.92 -13.09 -33.53
N TYR A 838 1.42 -12.23 -32.63
CA TYR A 838 0.97 -10.88 -33.00
C TYR A 838 2.06 -10.06 -33.70
N SER A 839 3.29 -10.06 -33.19
CA SER A 839 4.45 -9.36 -33.77
C SER A 839 4.75 -9.80 -35.21
N LYS A 840 4.55 -11.09 -35.52
CA LYS A 840 4.73 -11.64 -36.88
C LYS A 840 3.49 -11.42 -37.76
N THR A 841 2.27 -11.53 -37.23
CA THR A 841 1.04 -11.47 -38.03
C THR A 841 0.48 -10.07 -38.24
N VAL A 842 0.83 -9.07 -37.42
CA VAL A 842 0.24 -7.71 -37.47
C VAL A 842 0.38 -7.03 -38.83
N LYS A 843 1.45 -7.32 -39.59
CA LYS A 843 1.68 -6.80 -40.95
C LYS A 843 0.87 -7.50 -42.05
N ILE A 844 0.32 -8.69 -41.76
CA ILE A 844 -0.48 -9.50 -42.70
C ILE A 844 -1.97 -9.33 -42.36
N TYR A 845 -2.33 -9.75 -41.14
CA TYR A 845 -3.66 -9.57 -40.57
C TYR A 845 -3.56 -9.68 -39.04
N ALA A 846 -3.77 -8.56 -38.36
CA ALA A 846 -3.64 -8.46 -36.90
C ALA A 846 -4.65 -9.35 -36.13
N GLY A 847 -5.77 -9.76 -36.75
CA GLY A 847 -6.79 -10.60 -36.14
C GLY A 847 -6.39 -12.08 -35.94
N ILE A 848 -5.33 -12.57 -36.61
CA ILE A 848 -4.91 -13.99 -36.55
C ILE A 848 -4.66 -14.44 -35.10
N VAL A 849 -4.10 -13.58 -34.24
CA VAL A 849 -3.82 -13.92 -32.84
C VAL A 849 -5.09 -14.30 -32.06
N PHE A 850 -6.23 -13.66 -32.35
CA PHE A 850 -7.51 -13.98 -31.70
C PHE A 850 -8.09 -15.32 -32.18
N LEU A 851 -7.78 -15.74 -33.42
CA LEU A 851 -8.11 -17.08 -33.90
C LEU A 851 -7.24 -18.16 -33.21
N CYS A 852 -5.96 -17.87 -32.98
CA CYS A 852 -5.06 -18.74 -32.20
C CYS A 852 -5.45 -18.84 -30.72
N LEU A 853 -5.99 -17.76 -30.13
CA LEU A 853 -6.57 -17.77 -28.80
C LEU A 853 -7.93 -18.51 -28.79
N GLY A 854 -8.73 -18.36 -29.85
CA GLY A 854 -10.01 -19.04 -30.05
C GLY A 854 -9.89 -20.57 -30.16
N SER A 855 -8.90 -21.08 -30.90
CA SER A 855 -8.70 -22.54 -31.06
C SER A 855 -8.41 -23.25 -29.74
N ILE A 856 -7.83 -22.55 -28.75
CA ILE A 856 -7.61 -23.08 -27.40
C ILE A 856 -8.93 -23.32 -26.68
N PHE A 857 -9.96 -22.49 -26.89
CA PHE A 857 -11.30 -22.76 -26.36
C PHE A 857 -11.97 -23.96 -27.04
N VAL A 858 -11.68 -24.26 -28.31
CA VAL A 858 -12.13 -25.50 -28.96
C VAL A 858 -11.50 -26.72 -28.28
N ILE A 859 -10.20 -26.67 -27.97
CA ILE A 859 -9.50 -27.74 -27.25
C ILE A 859 -10.06 -27.89 -25.82
N VAL A 860 -10.24 -26.79 -25.08
CA VAL A 860 -10.86 -26.78 -23.74
C VAL A 860 -12.27 -27.38 -23.78
N PHE A 861 -13.07 -27.04 -24.79
CA PHE A 861 -14.42 -27.58 -24.94
C PHE A 861 -14.37 -29.11 -25.12
N GLY A 862 -13.51 -29.62 -26.00
CA GLY A 862 -13.27 -31.05 -26.17
C GLY A 862 -12.82 -31.75 -24.89
N LEU A 863 -11.83 -31.18 -24.18
CA LEU A 863 -11.34 -31.69 -22.90
C LEU A 863 -12.43 -31.74 -21.82
N SER A 864 -13.37 -30.77 -21.81
CA SER A 864 -14.46 -30.72 -20.83
C SER A 864 -15.43 -31.91 -20.91
N TRP A 865 -15.44 -32.67 -22.02
CA TRP A 865 -16.22 -33.91 -22.17
C TRP A 865 -15.55 -35.13 -21.52
N LEU A 866 -14.26 -35.05 -21.17
CA LEU A 866 -13.54 -36.10 -20.44
C LEU A 866 -13.86 -36.11 -18.93
N LEU A 867 -14.45 -35.03 -18.41
CA LEU A 867 -14.85 -34.89 -17.01
C LEU A 867 -16.08 -35.76 -16.69
N LYS A 868 -16.02 -36.51 -15.57
CA LYS A 868 -17.18 -37.25 -15.04
C LYS A 868 -17.67 -36.66 -13.71
N PRO A 869 -18.97 -36.43 -13.51
CA PRO A 869 -19.49 -35.86 -12.27
C PRO A 869 -19.40 -36.86 -11.09
N GLY A 870 -19.47 -36.35 -9.87
CA GLY A 870 -19.66 -37.13 -8.64
C GLY A 870 -18.45 -37.90 -8.11
N VAL A 871 -17.31 -37.93 -8.83
CA VAL A 871 -16.07 -38.59 -8.39
C VAL A 871 -15.42 -37.81 -7.24
N TYR A 872 -14.89 -38.46 -6.21
CA TYR A 872 -14.10 -37.82 -5.14
C TYR A 872 -13.00 -38.76 -4.62
N LEU A 873 -12.06 -38.23 -3.83
CA LEU A 873 -11.11 -39.04 -3.06
C LEU A 873 -11.74 -39.43 -1.72
N HIS A 874 -11.75 -40.73 -1.41
CA HIS A 874 -12.08 -41.22 -0.07
C HIS A 874 -10.83 -41.12 0.82
N GLU A 875 -10.95 -40.53 2.00
CA GLU A 875 -9.98 -40.71 3.09
C GLU A 875 -10.34 -42.01 3.83
N GLU A 876 -9.35 -42.84 4.16
CA GLU A 876 -9.56 -43.99 5.06
C GLU A 876 -9.79 -43.47 6.48
N SER A 877 -10.88 -43.91 7.11
CA SER A 877 -11.14 -43.60 8.51
C SER A 877 -10.21 -44.42 9.40
N HIS A 878 -9.28 -43.76 10.08
CA HIS A 878 -8.56 -44.34 11.23
C HIS A 878 -9.49 -44.49 12.45
N THR A 879 -10.56 -45.27 12.29
CA THR A 879 -11.18 -46.00 13.39
C THR A 879 -10.21 -47.11 13.78
N GLY A 880 -9.61 -47.03 14.97
CA GLY A 880 -8.78 -48.10 15.51
C GLY A 880 -9.57 -49.41 15.60
N GLY A 881 -8.87 -50.55 15.54
CA GLY A 881 -9.49 -51.86 15.42
C GLY A 881 -10.37 -52.22 16.62
N VAL A 882 -11.68 -52.01 16.47
CA VAL A 882 -12.69 -52.93 17.00
C VAL A 882 -12.91 -53.96 15.91
N ALA A 883 -12.70 -55.23 16.21
CA ALA A 883 -13.02 -56.29 15.26
C ALA A 883 -14.55 -56.36 15.09
N ASP A 884 -15.02 -56.50 13.85
CA ASP A 884 -16.37 -57.00 13.59
C ASP A 884 -16.41 -58.48 14.01
N THR A 885 -16.58 -58.74 15.29
CA THR A 885 -17.15 -59.99 15.78
C THR A 885 -18.63 -59.99 15.42
N GLN A 886 -18.91 -60.21 14.14
CA GLN A 886 -20.21 -60.68 13.71
C GLN A 886 -20.36 -62.10 14.27
N ASP A 887 -20.98 -62.21 15.43
CA ASP A 887 -21.37 -63.49 16.01
C ASP A 887 -22.27 -64.21 15.01
N SER A 888 -21.71 -65.22 14.36
CA SER A 888 -22.42 -66.11 13.45
C SER A 888 -23.36 -66.98 14.27
N VAL A 889 -24.57 -66.49 14.53
CA VAL A 889 -25.67 -67.25 15.12
C VAL A 889 -25.82 -68.55 14.32
N PRO A 890 -25.58 -69.74 14.90
CA PRO A 890 -25.77 -70.98 14.19
C PRO A 890 -27.26 -71.22 13.97
N LEU A 891 -27.68 -71.25 12.72
CA LEU A 891 -28.97 -71.86 12.37
C LEU A 891 -28.82 -73.38 12.56
N LEU A 892 -29.29 -73.86 13.71
CA LEU A 892 -29.52 -75.29 13.92
C LEU A 892 -30.65 -75.73 13.00
N ASN A 893 -30.32 -76.58 12.03
CA ASN A 893 -31.30 -77.47 11.43
C ASN A 893 -31.32 -78.75 12.30
N GLU A 894 -32.42 -79.00 12.98
CA GLU A 894 -32.86 -80.35 13.36
C GLU A 894 -34.26 -80.57 12.78
N GLU A 895 -34.61 -81.84 12.58
CA GLU A 895 -35.78 -82.27 11.79
C GLU A 895 -36.98 -82.61 12.70
N ASP A 896 -38.16 -82.08 12.36
CA ASP A 896 -39.50 -82.70 12.53
C ASP A 896 -40.60 -81.81 11.88
#